data_AF-A0A8H7I509-F1
#
_entry.id   AF-A0A8H7I509-F1
#
_cell.length_a   1.000
_cell.length_b   1.000
_cell.length_c   1.000
_cell.angle_alpha   90.00
_cell.angle_beta   90.00
_cell.angle_gamma   90.00
#
_symmetry.space_group_name_H-M   'P 1'
#
loop_
_entity.id
_entity.type
_entity.pdbx_description
1 polymer ?
#
loop_
_entity_poly.entity_id
_entity_poly.type
_entity_poly.pdbx_seq_one_letter_code
_entity_poly.pdbx_strand_id
1 'polypeptide(L)'
;MYAAASFLLATAIRFSNEHIEKLPIAAIESLRFAPALPRPLSSDSLNAARASIANISILTATTISDEAIEELQGRYERKLWGPGYVDITDSGPSSSIKSRAVVAPTILPQSLRPPGTYSDVGHGYRVRNKVVREPIIDWLRDAVLQEHERPGFILLAPSLWIQSQFASWLGTSQAKLAENSFNQPNVIGRIEAKSGSASAGIVILGAHLDSTSQSASSSAPGADDGTCFGCVAVMMAIMRILKANNYQGTYAIEAHAYAGEEGGLLGAKTLAASYKSAGKTVRGMLDFEMIGYQPNTSSNSGKSSTITVLSDPVSAMSTHMTNVVKAYVPTAERRSVSCGYGCSDHYAFYDAGYPVVCIAAYGPNDGNLNPNYHRTTDTIDKLNFDKGADFVKAGLAWVVEIKLFNSSTCSMARSLQREFVDSSVERSLNDLLAQLPSNRHPRPISILEIKVPDTAWAESVARWTKDILTPGLYGHSRRSFFYASALLDPELGMFSPEVVTNAKRLGLEENMWLAAMLHDVTLVPEVQDDLANQLSFQIQGGILAHEYLSYPQPQLTSSTLHWGTNSKNRSTPATPLSKYQIGEVVESIVLHTDTMQPGRLNLCAQATHLGIMLDALGGGPPADILRLWHPDTILNGAKEWPRTKENESLVEPLMRELEIKPGCQTTTGARAFPLLELMRSNPYFEMK
;
A
#
# COMPACT_ATOMS: atom_id res chain seq x y z
N MET A 1 59.64 4.62 24.80
CA MET A 1 60.56 4.34 23.67
C MET A 1 59.79 4.56 22.40
N TYR A 2 60.08 5.68 21.73
CA TYR A 2 59.60 5.99 20.39
C TYR A 2 60.25 5.06 19.37
N ALA A 3 59.50 4.57 18.39
CA ALA A 3 60.03 4.25 17.08
C ALA A 3 59.00 4.71 16.04
N ALA A 4 59.36 5.77 15.33
CA ALA A 4 58.59 6.40 14.28
C ALA A 4 58.58 5.55 13.00
N ALA A 5 57.44 5.51 12.30
CA ALA A 5 57.38 5.23 10.88
C ALA A 5 56.23 6.04 10.26
N SER A 6 56.64 7.16 9.67
CA SER A 6 56.08 7.90 8.53
C SER A 6 54.56 8.05 8.40
N PHE A 7 54.13 9.29 8.65
CA PHE A 7 52.92 9.94 8.16
C PHE A 7 52.78 9.80 6.63
N LEU A 8 51.60 9.37 6.17
CA LEU A 8 51.11 9.61 4.82
C LEU A 8 49.81 10.39 4.92
N LEU A 9 49.83 11.62 4.40
CA LEU A 9 48.66 12.47 4.20
C LEU A 9 47.66 11.75 3.27
N ALA A 10 46.39 11.70 3.67
CA ALA A 10 45.28 11.42 2.76
C ALA A 10 44.59 12.75 2.41
N THR A 11 44.80 13.20 1.18
CA THR A 11 44.21 14.40 0.55
C THR A 11 43.34 13.98 -0.64
N ALA A 12 42.18 14.62 -0.78
CA ALA A 12 41.22 14.58 -1.92
C ALA A 12 40.63 13.21 -2.32
N ILE A 13 39.33 13.19 -2.64
CA ILE A 13 38.77 12.19 -3.55
C ILE A 13 39.54 12.33 -4.88
N ARG A 14 40.19 11.25 -5.33
CA ARG A 14 40.88 11.15 -6.63
C ARG A 14 40.11 10.17 -7.51
N PHE A 15 39.90 10.51 -8.78
CA PHE A 15 39.49 9.53 -9.80
C PHE A 15 40.53 8.38 -9.89
N SER A 16 40.06 7.15 -10.12
CA SER A 16 40.91 5.98 -10.38
C SER A 16 41.37 5.94 -11.85
N ASN A 17 42.39 5.11 -12.14
CA ASN A 17 43.06 5.02 -13.44
C ASN A 17 42.23 4.39 -14.58
N GLU A 18 40.90 4.37 -14.49
CA GLU A 18 40.02 3.62 -15.42
C GLU A 18 38.99 4.49 -16.17
N HIS A 19 39.23 5.79 -16.31
CA HIS A 19 38.69 6.55 -17.45
C HIS A 19 39.24 5.90 -18.75
N ILE A 20 38.38 5.26 -19.55
CA ILE A 20 38.78 4.60 -20.80
C ILE A 20 38.52 5.52 -22.00
N GLU A 21 39.50 6.38 -22.29
CA GLU A 21 40.07 6.50 -23.64
C GLU A 21 41.43 5.77 -23.59
N LYS A 22 41.68 4.80 -24.47
CA LYS A 22 42.88 3.95 -24.37
C LYS A 22 44.14 4.69 -24.82
N LEU A 23 44.77 5.44 -23.91
CA LEU A 23 46.06 6.11 -24.13
C LEU A 23 47.21 5.32 -23.46
N PRO A 24 48.27 4.96 -24.20
CA PRO A 24 49.50 4.41 -23.61
C PRO A 24 50.12 5.38 -22.60
N ILE A 25 50.62 4.87 -21.47
CA ILE A 25 51.23 5.66 -20.39
C ILE A 25 52.36 6.58 -20.88
N ALA A 26 53.17 6.12 -21.85
CA ALA A 26 54.24 6.94 -22.44
C ALA A 26 53.70 8.19 -23.16
N ALA A 27 52.49 8.15 -23.71
CA ALA A 27 51.85 9.29 -24.38
C ALA A 27 51.32 10.30 -23.36
N ILE A 28 50.77 9.82 -22.24
CA ILE A 28 50.28 10.66 -21.13
C ILE A 28 51.43 11.44 -20.50
N GLU A 29 52.55 10.77 -20.20
CA GLU A 29 53.75 11.41 -19.65
C GLU A 29 54.32 12.46 -20.60
N SER A 30 54.43 12.13 -21.89
CA SER A 30 54.95 13.06 -22.91
C SER A 30 54.07 14.31 -23.05
N LEU A 31 52.74 14.17 -22.99
CA LEU A 31 51.79 15.30 -23.06
C LEU A 31 51.75 16.14 -21.78
N ARG A 32 51.98 15.54 -20.60
CA ARG A 32 52.00 16.23 -19.29
C ARG A 32 53.19 17.17 -19.10
N PHE A 33 54.34 16.84 -19.70
CA PHE A 33 55.56 17.65 -19.60
C PHE A 33 55.84 18.49 -20.86
N ALA A 34 54.96 18.39 -21.86
CA ALA A 34 55.02 19.25 -23.03
C ALA A 34 54.68 20.71 -22.65
N PRO A 35 55.28 21.69 -23.33
CA PRO A 35 54.92 23.09 -23.15
C PRO A 35 53.42 23.32 -23.38
N ALA A 36 52.81 24.19 -22.58
CA ALA A 36 51.39 24.52 -22.69
C ALA A 36 51.06 25.08 -24.07
N LEU A 37 49.90 24.68 -24.62
CA LEU A 37 49.48 25.15 -25.93
C LEU A 37 49.20 26.66 -25.90
N PRO A 38 49.73 27.43 -26.87
CA PRO A 38 49.52 28.86 -26.94
C PRO A 38 48.03 29.16 -27.19
N ARG A 39 47.54 30.26 -26.60
CA ARG A 39 46.18 30.75 -26.86
C ARG A 39 46.22 32.10 -27.62
N PRO A 40 45.38 32.28 -28.67
CA PRO A 40 44.34 31.36 -29.15
C PRO A 40 44.89 30.10 -29.84
N LEU A 41 44.18 28.98 -29.69
CA LEU A 41 44.60 27.67 -30.22
C LEU A 41 44.57 27.69 -31.75
N SER A 42 45.70 27.36 -32.37
CA SER A 42 45.81 27.21 -33.83
C SER A 42 45.94 25.75 -34.23
N SER A 43 45.53 25.42 -35.46
CA SER A 43 45.69 24.05 -36.00
C SER A 43 47.15 23.59 -35.97
N ASP A 44 48.10 24.50 -36.15
CA ASP A 44 49.54 24.19 -36.10
C ASP A 44 49.99 23.78 -34.70
N SER A 45 49.41 24.38 -33.66
CA SER A 45 49.72 24.03 -32.26
C SER A 45 49.20 22.65 -31.87
N LEU A 46 48.02 22.25 -32.34
CA LEU A 46 47.48 20.90 -32.14
C LEU A 46 48.27 19.85 -32.95
N ASN A 47 48.65 20.18 -34.18
CA ASN A 47 49.46 19.31 -35.03
C ASN A 47 50.86 19.08 -34.44
N ALA A 48 51.47 20.10 -33.83
CA ALA A 48 52.74 19.97 -33.12
C ALA A 48 52.62 19.05 -31.89
N ALA A 49 51.54 19.16 -31.10
CA ALA A 49 51.28 18.27 -29.98
C ALA A 49 51.07 16.82 -30.43
N ARG A 50 50.33 16.59 -31.52
CA ARG A 50 50.16 15.25 -32.12
C ARG A 50 51.47 14.66 -32.62
N ALA A 51 52.33 15.47 -33.24
CA ALA A 51 53.64 15.02 -33.71
C ALA A 51 54.55 14.60 -32.55
N SER A 52 54.45 15.24 -31.38
CA SER A 52 55.29 14.94 -30.21
C SER A 52 55.10 13.53 -29.63
N ILE A 53 53.98 12.88 -29.93
CA ILE A 53 53.62 11.53 -29.46
C ILE A 53 53.63 10.47 -30.56
N ALA A 54 53.97 10.83 -31.79
CA ALA A 54 53.94 9.95 -32.97
C ALA A 54 54.98 8.82 -32.93
N ASN A 55 56.03 8.94 -32.12
CA ASN A 55 57.08 7.91 -31.96
C ASN A 55 56.66 6.74 -31.04
N ILE A 56 55.43 6.74 -30.53
CA ILE A 56 54.88 5.67 -29.72
C ILE A 56 54.19 4.69 -30.64
N SER A 57 54.86 3.57 -30.93
CA SER A 57 54.58 2.59 -31.99
C SER A 57 53.21 1.89 -31.95
N ILE A 58 52.34 2.24 -31.00
CA ILE A 58 51.04 1.61 -30.76
C ILE A 58 49.89 2.56 -31.13
N LEU A 59 50.18 3.82 -31.45
CA LEU A 59 49.19 4.84 -31.78
C LEU A 59 49.35 5.28 -33.23
N THR A 60 48.29 5.15 -34.04
CA THR A 60 48.14 6.01 -35.23
C THR A 60 47.57 7.34 -34.74
N ALA A 61 48.23 8.47 -35.04
CA ALA A 61 47.91 9.82 -34.53
C ALA A 61 46.46 10.29 -34.73
N THR A 62 45.64 9.52 -35.46
CA THR A 62 44.20 9.69 -35.65
C THR A 62 43.31 9.20 -34.51
N THR A 63 43.88 8.56 -33.47
CA THR A 63 43.12 7.95 -32.36
C THR A 63 42.98 8.84 -31.13
N ILE A 64 43.55 10.04 -31.12
CA ILE A 64 43.52 10.96 -29.99
C ILE A 64 42.79 12.23 -30.42
N SER A 65 41.69 12.53 -29.71
CA SER A 65 40.85 13.70 -29.97
C SER A 65 41.59 14.99 -29.63
N ASP A 66 41.28 16.07 -30.34
CA ASP A 66 41.86 17.39 -30.04
C ASP A 66 41.40 17.88 -28.66
N GLU A 67 40.21 17.46 -28.25
CA GLU A 67 39.62 17.70 -26.93
C GLU A 67 40.43 17.05 -25.80
N ALA A 68 40.86 15.78 -25.96
CA ALA A 68 41.68 15.10 -24.96
C ALA A 68 43.08 15.72 -24.83
N ILE A 69 43.66 16.18 -25.95
CA ILE A 69 44.92 16.92 -25.94
C ILE A 69 44.75 18.25 -25.21
N GLU A 70 43.66 18.99 -25.48
CA GLU A 70 43.36 20.25 -24.80
C GLU A 70 43.07 20.04 -23.30
N GLU A 71 42.37 18.98 -22.93
CA GLU A 71 41.99 18.68 -21.54
C GLU A 71 43.20 18.24 -20.70
N LEU A 72 44.06 17.38 -21.25
CA LEU A 72 45.28 16.91 -20.57
C LEU A 72 46.35 18.00 -20.43
N GLN A 73 46.38 18.97 -21.36
CA GLN A 73 47.36 20.06 -21.35
C GLN A 73 46.83 21.36 -20.73
N GLY A 74 45.52 21.47 -20.41
CA GLY A 74 44.88 22.78 -20.32
C GLY A 74 43.81 23.08 -19.26
N ARG A 75 43.38 22.19 -18.34
CA ARG A 75 42.32 22.57 -17.36
C ARG A 75 42.61 22.24 -15.90
N TYR A 76 43.08 23.27 -15.19
CA TYR A 76 43.21 23.31 -13.72
C TYR A 76 42.02 24.01 -13.01
N GLU A 77 40.88 24.23 -13.66
CA GLU A 77 39.71 24.88 -13.04
C GLU A 77 38.38 24.13 -13.30
N ARG A 78 38.08 23.24 -12.36
CA ARG A 78 36.83 22.56 -11.97
C ARG A 78 35.50 23.01 -12.61
N LYS A 79 34.76 22.03 -13.13
CA LYS A 79 33.29 21.88 -12.93
C LYS A 79 32.95 20.40 -12.70
N LEU A 80 32.95 19.97 -11.44
CA LEU A 80 32.38 18.71 -10.95
C LEU A 80 30.85 18.88 -10.74
N TRP A 81 30.16 19.50 -11.69
CA TRP A 81 28.73 19.82 -11.55
C TRP A 81 27.96 19.05 -12.63
N GLY A 82 27.45 17.88 -12.26
CA GLY A 82 26.64 16.98 -13.08
C GLY A 82 25.83 16.04 -12.18
N PRO A 83 24.87 15.27 -12.71
CA PRO A 83 24.14 14.27 -11.91
C PRO A 83 25.17 13.33 -11.25
N GLY A 84 24.92 12.92 -10.01
CA GLY A 84 25.83 12.07 -9.25
C GLY A 84 26.22 10.79 -9.99
N TYR A 85 27.18 10.05 -9.44
CA TYR A 85 27.70 8.84 -10.08
C TYR A 85 27.56 7.64 -9.14
N VAL A 86 27.55 6.44 -9.71
CA VAL A 86 27.59 5.19 -8.93
C VAL A 86 28.99 4.59 -9.08
N ASP A 87 29.67 4.36 -7.97
CA ASP A 87 30.98 3.69 -8.00
C ASP A 87 30.78 2.21 -8.37
N ILE A 88 31.55 1.74 -9.35
CA ILE A 88 31.57 0.34 -9.83
C ILE A 88 32.92 -0.35 -9.66
N THR A 89 33.88 0.26 -8.97
CA THR A 89 35.27 -0.17 -8.80
C THR A 89 35.36 -1.60 -8.25
N ASP A 90 34.42 -1.99 -7.38
CA ASP A 90 34.38 -3.33 -6.78
C ASP A 90 33.60 -4.38 -7.59
N SER A 91 33.21 -4.09 -8.84
CA SER A 91 32.33 -4.98 -9.66
C SER A 91 33.06 -6.06 -10.46
N GLY A 92 34.38 -6.23 -10.24
CA GLY A 92 35.23 -7.17 -10.96
C GLY A 92 35.85 -6.59 -12.24
N PRO A 93 36.69 -7.36 -12.97
CA PRO A 93 37.41 -6.87 -14.15
C PRO A 93 36.45 -6.44 -15.26
N SER A 94 36.77 -5.37 -15.99
CA SER A 94 35.92 -4.76 -17.03
C SER A 94 35.38 -5.74 -18.08
N SER A 95 36.12 -6.82 -18.37
CA SER A 95 35.70 -7.90 -19.27
C SER A 95 34.49 -8.72 -18.78
N SER A 96 34.14 -8.62 -17.49
CA SER A 96 33.01 -9.29 -16.85
C SER A 96 31.80 -8.39 -16.62
N ILE A 97 31.98 -7.07 -16.77
CA ILE A 97 30.93 -6.06 -16.63
C ILE A 97 30.11 -6.02 -17.92
N LYS A 98 28.92 -6.62 -17.89
CA LYS A 98 27.95 -6.52 -18.98
C LYS A 98 27.03 -5.32 -18.75
N SER A 99 26.68 -4.59 -19.80
CA SER A 99 25.61 -3.61 -19.73
C SER A 99 24.33 -4.32 -19.25
N ARG A 100 23.74 -3.77 -18.18
CA ARG A 100 22.54 -4.33 -17.57
C ARG A 100 21.49 -3.23 -17.49
N ALA A 101 20.29 -3.52 -17.99
CA ALA A 101 19.15 -2.64 -17.78
C ALA A 101 18.77 -2.61 -16.29
N VAL A 102 18.47 -1.43 -15.77
CA VAL A 102 18.00 -1.31 -14.39
C VAL A 102 16.69 -2.08 -14.24
N VAL A 103 16.59 -2.86 -13.17
CA VAL A 103 15.41 -3.72 -12.93
C VAL A 103 14.38 -2.92 -12.15
N ALA A 104 13.34 -2.46 -12.84
CA ALA A 104 12.20 -1.81 -12.19
C ALA A 104 11.61 -2.72 -11.08
N PRO A 105 11.14 -2.15 -9.96
CA PRO A 105 10.60 -2.92 -8.85
C PRO A 105 9.45 -3.82 -9.30
N THR A 106 9.50 -5.10 -8.92
CA THR A 106 8.45 -6.07 -9.24
C THR A 106 7.20 -5.89 -8.37
N ILE A 107 7.35 -5.15 -7.26
CA ILE A 107 6.34 -4.86 -6.24
C ILE A 107 6.22 -3.34 -6.13
N LEU A 108 5.05 -2.81 -6.45
CA LEU A 108 4.73 -1.38 -6.35
C LEU A 108 3.62 -1.20 -5.30
N PRO A 109 3.63 -0.13 -4.49
CA PRO A 109 2.52 0.19 -3.61
C PRO A 109 1.31 0.71 -4.42
N GLN A 110 0.11 0.64 -3.84
CA GLN A 110 -1.10 1.17 -4.46
C GLN A 110 -0.99 2.68 -4.66
N SER A 111 -1.77 3.20 -5.62
CA SER A 111 -2.41 4.50 -5.43
C SER A 111 -3.37 4.36 -4.23
N LEU A 112 -2.88 4.74 -3.06
CA LEU A 112 -3.65 4.74 -1.84
C LEU A 112 -4.78 5.77 -1.98
N ARG A 113 -5.95 5.42 -1.41
CA ARG A 113 -7.10 6.31 -1.25
C ARG A 113 -6.66 7.74 -0.88
N PRO A 114 -7.47 8.78 -1.20
CA PRO A 114 -7.21 10.13 -0.70
C PRO A 114 -6.84 10.07 0.78
N PRO A 115 -5.67 10.59 1.18
CA PRO A 115 -5.26 10.52 2.58
C PRO A 115 -6.29 11.27 3.44
N GLY A 116 -6.69 10.66 4.56
CA GLY A 116 -7.79 11.15 5.43
C GLY A 116 -9.04 10.27 5.48
N THR A 117 -9.08 9.11 4.81
CA THR A 117 -10.24 8.17 4.84
C THR A 117 -10.08 6.98 5.81
N TYR A 118 -9.06 6.98 6.67
CA TYR A 118 -8.80 5.87 7.59
C TYR A 118 -9.31 6.16 9.01
N SER A 119 -10.22 5.30 9.49
CA SER A 119 -10.71 5.27 10.88
C SER A 119 -9.63 4.85 11.89
N ASP A 120 -8.69 3.98 11.47
CA ASP A 120 -7.69 3.37 12.36
C ASP A 120 -6.57 4.33 12.78
N VAL A 121 -6.41 5.44 12.06
CA VAL A 121 -5.43 6.49 12.40
C VAL A 121 -6.00 7.46 13.45
N GLY A 122 -7.27 7.32 13.82
CA GLY A 122 -7.94 8.17 14.81
C GLY A 122 -7.30 8.15 16.21
N HIS A 123 -6.59 7.08 16.57
CA HIS A 123 -5.87 6.99 17.85
C HIS A 123 -4.40 7.47 17.77
N GLY A 124 -3.74 7.34 16.61
CA GLY A 124 -2.33 7.73 16.43
C GLY A 124 -2.13 9.17 15.94
N TYR A 125 -3.05 9.70 15.12
CA TYR A 125 -2.93 11.05 14.52
C TYR A 125 -3.42 12.19 15.41
N ARG A 126 -3.96 11.91 16.60
CA ARG A 126 -4.06 12.91 17.68
C ARG A 126 -2.69 13.20 18.29
N VAL A 127 -1.64 13.24 17.47
CA VAL A 127 -0.43 13.98 17.78
C VAL A 127 -0.87 15.44 17.85
N ARG A 128 -1.18 15.92 19.06
CA ARG A 128 -1.66 17.28 19.28
C ARG A 128 -0.70 18.23 18.58
N ASN A 129 -1.20 19.03 17.62
CA ASN A 129 -0.46 20.04 16.86
C ASN A 129 0.39 21.01 17.73
N LYS A 130 0.19 21.04 19.06
CA LYS A 130 0.99 21.81 20.03
C LYS A 130 2.26 21.11 20.54
N VAL A 131 2.39 19.79 20.46
CA VAL A 131 3.54 19.05 21.05
C VAL A 131 4.72 18.93 20.07
N VAL A 132 4.48 19.17 18.78
CA VAL A 132 5.42 18.79 17.71
C VAL A 132 6.32 19.95 17.28
N ARG A 133 5.86 21.20 17.25
CA ARG A 133 6.64 22.24 16.57
C ARG A 133 7.85 22.72 17.40
N GLU A 134 7.64 23.22 18.61
CA GLU A 134 8.74 23.74 19.44
C GLU A 134 9.74 22.65 19.89
N PRO A 135 9.31 21.49 20.44
CA PRO A 135 10.27 20.50 20.95
C PRO A 135 11.09 19.79 19.86
N ILE A 136 10.56 19.68 18.63
CA ILE A 136 11.29 19.04 17.53
C ILE A 136 12.24 20.02 16.89
N ILE A 137 11.87 21.29 16.73
CA ILE A 137 12.78 22.31 16.18
C ILE A 137 13.96 22.51 17.13
N ASP A 138 13.70 22.60 18.44
CA ASP A 138 14.76 22.70 19.44
C ASP A 138 15.62 21.43 19.47
N TRP A 139 15.00 20.25 19.40
CA TRP A 139 15.77 19.01 19.35
C TRP A 139 16.60 18.86 18.08
N LEU A 140 16.06 19.21 16.90
CA LEU A 140 16.80 19.23 15.64
C LEU A 140 17.97 20.20 15.75
N ARG A 141 17.74 21.40 16.28
CA ARG A 141 18.80 22.40 16.52
C ARG A 141 19.87 21.88 17.49
N ASP A 142 19.49 21.28 18.60
CA ASP A 142 20.41 20.77 19.63
C ASP A 142 21.20 19.56 19.15
N ALA A 143 20.54 18.63 18.46
CA ALA A 143 21.19 17.50 17.80
C ALA A 143 22.27 18.00 16.82
N VAL A 144 21.97 19.11 16.14
CA VAL A 144 22.87 19.74 15.19
C VAL A 144 24.05 20.46 15.85
N LEU A 145 23.82 21.14 16.98
CA LEU A 145 24.88 21.85 17.70
C LEU A 145 25.84 20.90 18.44
N GLN A 146 25.36 19.77 18.97
CA GLN A 146 26.17 18.84 19.78
C GLN A 146 27.29 18.11 19.00
N GLU A 147 27.19 18.01 17.68
CA GLU A 147 28.18 17.33 16.85
C GLU A 147 29.14 18.31 16.15
N HIS A 148 28.76 19.59 15.94
CA HIS A 148 29.66 20.62 15.41
C HIS A 148 30.80 20.99 16.40
N GLU A 149 30.65 20.69 17.70
CA GLU A 149 31.67 20.95 18.73
C GLU A 149 32.74 19.84 18.86
N ARG A 150 32.77 18.82 18.00
CA ARG A 150 33.79 17.75 18.03
C ARG A 150 34.87 17.94 16.96
N PRO A 151 36.03 18.53 17.29
CA PRO A 151 37.12 18.65 16.32
C PRO A 151 37.81 17.29 16.12
N GLY A 152 37.79 16.73 14.91
CA GLY A 152 38.66 15.60 14.57
C GLY A 152 38.23 14.78 13.35
N PHE A 153 39.19 14.55 12.45
CA PHE A 153 39.16 13.70 11.26
C PHE A 153 38.98 12.19 11.57
N ILE A 154 37.92 11.81 12.27
CA ILE A 154 37.58 10.40 12.51
C ILE A 154 36.26 10.11 11.80
N LEU A 155 36.34 9.54 10.59
CA LEU A 155 35.19 9.17 9.75
C LEU A 155 34.18 8.27 10.49
N LEU A 156 34.62 7.55 11.52
CA LEU A 156 33.78 6.71 12.39
C LEU A 156 32.93 7.47 13.42
N ALA A 157 33.31 8.69 13.81
CA ALA A 157 32.70 9.39 14.94
C ALA A 157 31.20 9.74 14.74
N PRO A 158 30.77 10.22 13.55
CA PRO A 158 29.35 10.45 13.27
C PRO A 158 28.52 9.16 13.38
N SER A 159 29.01 8.05 12.82
CA SER A 159 28.32 6.75 12.88
C SER A 159 28.12 6.28 14.32
N LEU A 160 29.14 6.42 15.18
CA LEU A 160 29.04 6.07 16.60
C LEU A 160 28.08 7.00 17.36
N TRP A 161 28.05 8.28 17.02
CA TRP A 161 27.13 9.22 17.65
C TRP A 161 25.68 8.90 17.29
N ILE A 162 25.36 8.73 16.00
CA ILE A 162 24.01 8.36 15.53
C ILE A 162 23.58 7.03 16.16
N GLN A 163 24.48 6.03 16.21
CA GLN A 163 24.21 4.76 16.87
C GLN A 163 23.86 4.96 18.35
N SER A 164 24.62 5.80 19.07
CA SER A 164 24.36 6.08 20.48
C SER A 164 23.00 6.73 20.72
N GLN A 165 22.58 7.63 19.81
CA GLN A 165 21.28 8.28 19.88
C GLN A 165 20.15 7.25 19.66
N PHE A 166 20.24 6.42 18.61
CA PHE A 166 19.28 5.34 18.39
C PHE A 166 19.25 4.34 19.55
N ALA A 167 20.41 3.97 20.11
CA ALA A 167 20.49 3.07 21.24
C ALA A 167 19.79 3.65 22.47
N SER A 168 19.88 4.97 22.68
CA SER A 168 19.27 5.66 23.83
C SER A 168 17.74 5.69 23.78
N TRP A 169 17.13 5.78 22.58
CA TRP A 169 15.67 5.86 22.44
C TRP A 169 15.03 4.51 22.11
N LEU A 170 15.63 3.74 21.21
CA LEU A 170 15.08 2.49 20.71
C LEU A 170 15.46 1.32 21.64
N GLY A 171 16.73 1.31 22.06
CA GLY A 171 17.38 0.23 22.80
C GLY A 171 18.65 -0.24 22.07
N THR A 172 19.66 -0.70 22.81
CA THR A 172 20.97 -1.08 22.26
C THR A 172 20.90 -2.17 21.20
N SER A 173 19.99 -3.15 21.33
CA SER A 173 19.79 -4.21 20.34
C SER A 173 19.14 -3.74 19.03
N GLN A 174 18.54 -2.55 19.05
CA GLN A 174 17.82 -1.93 17.94
C GLN A 174 18.65 -0.89 17.19
N ALA A 175 19.91 -0.65 17.60
CA ALA A 175 20.84 0.27 16.98
C ALA A 175 22.13 -0.46 16.57
N LYS A 176 22.41 -0.55 15.28
CA LYS A 176 23.51 -1.37 14.74
C LYS A 176 24.39 -0.57 13.79
N LEU A 177 25.68 -0.81 13.85
CA LEU A 177 26.60 -0.44 12.78
C LEU A 177 26.56 -1.52 11.71
N ALA A 178 26.61 -1.09 10.45
CA ALA A 178 26.79 -1.97 9.30
C ALA A 178 28.09 -1.57 8.60
N GLU A 179 29.10 -2.42 8.76
CA GLU A 179 30.46 -2.19 8.28
C GLU A 179 30.51 -2.10 6.75
N ASN A 180 31.35 -1.20 6.24
CA ASN A 180 31.69 -1.06 4.83
C ASN A 180 33.15 -1.50 4.58
N SER A 181 33.58 -1.54 3.32
CA SER A 181 34.99 -1.78 2.94
C SER A 181 35.91 -0.60 3.28
N PHE A 182 35.35 0.57 3.58
CA PHE A 182 36.04 1.78 3.99
C PHE A 182 35.72 2.13 5.45
N ASN A 183 36.52 3.03 6.04
CA ASN A 183 36.56 3.33 7.48
C ASN A 183 35.43 4.24 7.98
N GLN A 184 34.20 3.99 7.50
CA GLN A 184 32.97 4.61 7.97
C GLN A 184 31.80 3.64 7.82
N PRO A 185 31.22 3.12 8.91
CA PRO A 185 30.08 2.22 8.85
C PRO A 185 28.77 2.99 8.64
N ASN A 186 27.80 2.34 7.99
CA ASN A 186 26.42 2.79 8.00
C ASN A 186 25.81 2.57 9.41
N VAL A 187 24.72 3.26 9.72
CA VAL A 187 23.99 3.08 10.98
C VAL A 187 22.54 2.70 10.71
N ILE A 188 22.07 1.65 11.38
CA ILE A 188 20.67 1.20 11.30
C ILE A 188 20.01 1.30 12.67
N GLY A 189 18.98 2.13 12.76
CA GLY A 189 18.02 2.12 13.87
C GLY A 189 16.75 1.38 13.46
N ARG A 190 16.22 0.49 14.31
CA ARG A 190 15.05 -0.35 13.95
C ARG A 190 13.94 -0.31 15.00
N ILE A 191 12.71 -0.05 14.56
CA ILE A 191 11.48 -0.27 15.32
C ILE A 191 10.81 -1.53 14.75
N GLU A 192 10.52 -2.50 15.61
CA GLU A 192 9.90 -3.76 15.20
C GLU A 192 8.42 -3.60 14.82
N ALA A 193 7.96 -4.45 13.92
CA ALA A 193 6.54 -4.64 13.69
C ALA A 193 5.86 -5.17 14.96
N LYS A 194 4.57 -4.89 15.14
CA LYS A 194 3.77 -5.43 16.26
C LYS A 194 3.85 -6.95 16.40
N SER A 195 3.98 -7.67 15.28
CA SER A 195 4.09 -9.13 15.27
C SER A 195 5.44 -9.66 15.78
N GLY A 196 6.48 -8.80 15.86
CA GLY A 196 7.86 -9.22 16.15
C GLY A 196 8.49 -10.12 15.08
N SER A 197 7.82 -10.33 13.95
CA SER A 197 8.30 -11.25 12.91
C SER A 197 9.48 -10.66 12.15
N ALA A 198 10.58 -11.41 12.05
CA ALA A 198 11.74 -11.06 11.23
C ALA A 198 11.41 -10.99 9.73
N SER A 199 10.33 -11.63 9.29
CA SER A 199 9.84 -11.61 7.91
C SER A 199 8.81 -10.50 7.65
N ALA A 200 8.49 -9.69 8.65
CA ALA A 200 7.63 -8.52 8.43
C ALA A 200 8.28 -7.58 7.41
N GLY A 201 7.47 -7.04 6.50
CA GLY A 201 7.96 -6.04 5.54
C GLY A 201 8.57 -4.82 6.27
N ILE A 202 9.46 -4.11 5.58
CA ILE A 202 10.27 -3.04 6.15
C ILE A 202 9.99 -1.73 5.41
N VAL A 203 9.71 -0.65 6.11
CA VAL A 203 9.78 0.72 5.56
C VAL A 203 11.12 1.31 5.94
N ILE A 204 11.84 1.84 4.96
CA ILE A 204 13.17 2.43 5.18
C ILE A 204 13.04 3.96 5.09
N LEU A 205 13.61 4.65 6.08
CA LEU A 205 13.93 6.07 6.04
C LEU A 205 15.44 6.17 5.82
N GLY A 206 15.87 6.90 4.79
CA GLY A 206 17.27 7.02 4.38
C GLY A 206 17.76 8.46 4.39
N ALA A 207 19.02 8.63 4.77
CA ALA A 207 19.80 9.86 4.58
C ALA A 207 21.29 9.50 4.71
N HIS A 208 22.18 10.14 3.97
CA HIS A 208 23.61 9.94 4.20
C HIS A 208 24.15 10.76 5.37
N LEU A 209 25.33 10.35 5.86
CA LEU A 209 26.04 10.93 6.99
C LEU A 209 27.44 11.46 6.62
N ASP A 210 27.87 11.30 5.37
CA ASP A 210 29.15 11.78 4.88
C ASP A 210 29.05 13.10 4.10
N SER A 211 30.14 13.87 4.12
CA SER A 211 30.28 15.18 3.47
C SER A 211 31.45 15.21 2.51
N THR A 212 31.40 16.07 1.50
CA THR A 212 32.59 16.49 0.76
C THR A 212 32.76 18.01 0.68
N SER A 213 33.95 18.45 0.27
CA SER A 213 34.24 19.86 0.00
C SER A 213 35.14 19.99 -1.23
N GLN A 214 35.51 21.21 -1.57
CA GLN A 214 36.36 21.50 -2.72
C GLN A 214 37.65 20.65 -2.74
N SER A 215 38.22 20.30 -1.60
CA SER A 215 39.37 19.38 -1.54
C SER A 215 39.24 18.48 -0.32
N ALA A 216 39.72 17.24 -0.33
CA ALA A 216 39.64 16.45 0.92
C ALA A 216 40.67 16.85 1.99
N SER A 217 41.42 17.94 1.79
CA SER A 217 42.15 18.63 2.86
C SER A 217 41.38 19.81 3.46
N SER A 218 40.29 20.25 2.84
CA SER A 218 39.44 21.31 3.37
C SER A 218 38.33 20.74 4.24
N SER A 219 37.90 21.53 5.23
CA SER A 219 36.75 21.19 6.06
C SER A 219 35.52 21.02 5.17
N ALA A 220 34.73 19.98 5.44
CA ALA A 220 33.45 19.73 4.79
C ALA A 220 32.37 19.74 5.87
N PRO A 221 31.78 20.92 6.19
CA PRO A 221 30.77 20.97 7.24
C PRO A 221 29.45 20.29 6.83
N GLY A 222 29.08 20.35 5.55
CA GLY A 222 27.99 19.56 4.94
C GLY A 222 26.62 19.72 5.62
N ALA A 223 26.30 20.91 6.13
CA ALA A 223 25.12 21.12 6.95
C ALA A 223 23.79 20.79 6.24
N ASP A 224 23.70 21.05 4.93
CA ASP A 224 22.52 20.75 4.12
C ASP A 224 22.70 19.49 3.27
N ASP A 225 23.86 19.38 2.62
CA ASP A 225 24.19 18.31 1.67
C ASP A 225 24.77 17.12 2.42
N GLY A 226 23.92 16.10 2.57
CA GLY A 226 24.40 14.78 2.89
C GLY A 226 25.01 14.47 4.23
N THR A 227 25.22 15.47 5.07
CA THR A 227 25.99 15.26 6.29
C THR A 227 25.12 15.60 7.48
N CYS A 228 24.69 14.53 8.16
CA CYS A 228 24.34 14.40 9.58
C CYS A 228 23.23 15.28 10.20
N PHE A 229 22.91 16.45 9.63
CA PHE A 229 22.28 17.54 10.41
C PHE A 229 20.91 17.97 9.91
N GLY A 230 20.71 18.12 8.61
CA GLY A 230 19.37 18.36 8.04
C GLY A 230 18.58 17.05 7.95
N CYS A 231 19.05 16.14 7.09
CA CYS A 231 18.34 14.94 6.68
C CYS A 231 18.35 13.83 7.75
N VAL A 232 19.52 13.49 8.30
CA VAL A 232 19.66 12.48 9.35
C VAL A 232 18.92 12.89 10.62
N ALA A 233 18.95 14.18 11.00
CA ALA A 233 18.21 14.67 12.15
C ALA A 233 16.69 14.55 11.93
N VAL A 234 16.17 14.86 10.74
CA VAL A 234 14.74 14.63 10.41
C VAL A 234 14.38 13.15 10.51
N MET A 235 15.20 12.26 9.95
CA MET A 235 15.01 10.80 10.08
C MET A 235 15.02 10.34 11.55
N MET A 236 15.95 10.84 12.36
CA MET A 236 16.06 10.54 13.78
C MET A 236 14.85 11.10 14.57
N ALA A 237 14.36 12.29 14.24
CA ALA A 237 13.14 12.85 14.83
C ALA A 237 11.94 11.92 14.57
N ILE A 238 11.78 11.45 13.33
CA ILE A 238 10.70 10.53 12.96
C ILE A 238 10.78 9.26 13.82
N MET A 239 11.95 8.62 13.92
CA MET A 239 12.14 7.42 14.73
C MET A 239 11.84 7.66 16.21
N ARG A 240 12.30 8.78 16.77
CA ARG A 240 12.05 9.15 18.16
C ARG A 240 10.56 9.37 18.43
N ILE A 241 9.85 10.05 17.53
CA ILE A 241 8.40 10.29 17.64
C ILE A 241 7.64 8.96 17.59
N LEU A 242 7.97 8.09 16.64
CA LEU A 242 7.32 6.78 16.50
C LEU A 242 7.52 5.91 17.74
N LYS A 243 8.73 5.89 18.29
CA LYS A 243 9.05 5.16 19.52
C LYS A 243 8.31 5.74 20.73
N ALA A 244 8.34 7.07 20.91
CA ALA A 244 7.68 7.75 22.03
C ALA A 244 6.16 7.55 22.02
N ASN A 245 5.55 7.39 20.84
CA ASN A 245 4.12 7.12 20.68
C ASN A 245 3.78 5.62 20.61
N ASN A 246 4.74 4.74 20.94
CA ASN A 246 4.56 3.28 20.94
C ASN A 246 3.94 2.79 19.61
N TYR A 247 4.61 3.02 18.49
CA TYR A 247 4.18 2.52 17.18
C TYR A 247 3.84 1.00 17.22
N GLN A 248 2.68 0.63 16.67
CA GLN A 248 2.13 -0.74 16.68
C GLN A 248 1.74 -1.22 15.26
N GLY A 249 2.48 -0.83 14.23
CA GLY A 249 2.15 -1.19 12.85
C GLY A 249 2.50 -2.62 12.47
N THR A 250 2.02 -3.03 11.29
CA THR A 250 2.18 -4.40 10.76
C THR A 250 3.52 -4.64 10.06
N TYR A 251 4.40 -3.64 10.04
CA TYR A 251 5.71 -3.65 9.41
C TYR A 251 6.73 -2.99 10.33
N ALA A 252 8.00 -3.35 10.11
CA ALA A 252 9.11 -2.71 10.79
C ALA A 252 9.47 -1.39 10.11
N ILE A 253 10.06 -0.49 10.88
CA ILE A 253 10.58 0.79 10.39
C ILE A 253 12.07 0.79 10.67
N GLU A 254 12.86 1.04 9.65
CA GLU A 254 14.30 1.18 9.77
C GLU A 254 14.74 2.56 9.31
N ALA A 255 15.57 3.21 10.12
CA ALA A 255 16.31 4.42 9.74
C ALA A 255 17.73 4.02 9.38
N HIS A 256 18.16 4.38 8.18
CA HIS A 256 19.49 4.08 7.64
C HIS A 256 20.24 5.40 7.46
N ALA A 257 21.30 5.58 8.23
CA ALA A 257 22.30 6.60 7.96
C ALA A 257 23.39 5.97 7.08
N TYR A 258 23.49 6.39 5.83
CA TYR A 258 24.43 5.83 4.86
C TYR A 258 25.77 6.55 4.90
N ALA A 259 26.85 5.82 4.66
CA ALA A 259 28.19 6.36 4.54
C ALA A 259 28.68 6.28 3.09
N GLY A 260 29.56 7.20 2.69
CA GLY A 260 30.20 7.18 1.36
C GLY A 260 29.24 7.40 0.19
N GLU A 261 28.18 8.18 0.37
CA GLU A 261 27.31 8.63 -0.72
C GLU A 261 28.11 9.45 -1.72
N GLU A 262 28.95 10.37 -1.23
CA GLU A 262 29.75 11.31 -2.03
C GLU A 262 30.87 10.60 -2.82
N GLY A 263 31.20 9.39 -2.36
CA GLY A 263 32.08 8.43 -3.04
C GLY A 263 31.37 7.60 -4.11
N GLY A 264 30.10 7.88 -4.42
CA GLY A 264 29.29 7.18 -5.41
C GLY A 264 28.38 6.09 -4.82
N LEU A 265 27.60 6.44 -3.79
CA LEU A 265 26.57 5.61 -3.14
C LEU A 265 27.10 4.33 -2.47
N LEU A 266 28.34 4.33 -1.98
CA LEU A 266 29.06 3.13 -1.55
C LEU A 266 28.37 2.40 -0.39
N GLY A 267 27.91 3.13 0.63
CA GLY A 267 27.24 2.56 1.80
C GLY A 267 25.84 2.03 1.48
N ALA A 268 25.03 2.81 0.79
CA ALA A 268 23.70 2.38 0.36
C ALA A 268 23.76 1.18 -0.59
N LYS A 269 24.74 1.12 -1.50
CA LYS A 269 24.97 -0.04 -2.37
C LYS A 269 25.28 -1.30 -1.57
N THR A 270 26.14 -1.18 -0.55
CA THR A 270 26.50 -2.28 0.35
C THR A 270 25.26 -2.80 1.10
N LEU A 271 24.46 -1.91 1.68
CA LEU A 271 23.23 -2.29 2.38
C LEU A 271 22.16 -2.86 1.45
N ALA A 272 21.90 -2.22 0.31
CA ALA A 272 20.91 -2.69 -0.66
C ALA A 272 21.24 -4.12 -1.16
N ALA A 273 22.53 -4.41 -1.42
CA ALA A 273 23.00 -5.74 -1.78
C ALA A 273 22.79 -6.77 -0.64
N SER A 274 23.08 -6.38 0.61
CA SER A 274 22.82 -7.21 1.78
C SER A 274 21.31 -7.51 1.96
N TYR A 275 20.44 -6.52 1.74
CA TYR A 275 18.99 -6.67 1.88
C TYR A 275 18.45 -7.62 0.82
N LYS A 276 18.92 -7.47 -0.42
CA LYS A 276 18.54 -8.32 -1.54
C LYS A 276 18.98 -9.77 -1.33
N SER A 277 20.23 -9.99 -0.93
CA SER A 277 20.76 -11.33 -0.66
C SER A 277 20.07 -12.01 0.52
N ALA A 278 19.67 -11.24 1.54
CA ALA A 278 18.89 -11.73 2.68
C ALA A 278 17.39 -11.92 2.37
N GLY A 279 16.93 -11.63 1.15
CA GLY A 279 15.51 -11.77 0.78
C GLY A 279 14.58 -10.83 1.55
N LYS A 280 15.09 -9.69 2.05
CA LYS A 280 14.27 -8.76 2.83
C LYS A 280 13.20 -8.11 1.95
N THR A 281 11.99 -8.03 2.50
CA THR A 281 10.86 -7.38 1.83
C THR A 281 10.80 -5.91 2.21
N VAL A 282 11.24 -5.01 1.33
CA VAL A 282 11.15 -3.56 1.53
C VAL A 282 9.85 -3.03 0.92
N ARG A 283 9.04 -2.37 1.75
CA ARG A 283 7.77 -1.76 1.38
C ARG A 283 7.92 -0.48 0.58
N GLY A 284 8.91 0.29 0.97
CA GLY A 284 9.37 1.50 0.30
C GLY A 284 10.50 2.11 1.09
N MET A 285 11.44 2.70 0.37
CA MET A 285 12.47 3.58 0.91
C MET A 285 12.09 5.02 0.62
N LEU A 286 12.02 5.84 1.67
CA LEU A 286 11.95 7.30 1.57
C LEU A 286 13.33 7.84 1.92
N ASP A 287 13.92 8.57 1.00
CA ASP A 287 15.23 9.18 1.10
C ASP A 287 15.08 10.69 1.29
N PHE A 288 15.87 11.28 2.19
CA PHE A 288 15.90 12.71 2.46
C PHE A 288 17.21 13.30 1.96
N GLU A 289 17.12 14.22 1.00
CA GLU A 289 18.29 14.83 0.35
C GLU A 289 18.18 16.36 0.42
N MET A 290 19.21 17.07 0.90
CA MET A 290 19.25 18.55 0.96
C MET A 290 17.91 19.24 1.34
N ILE A 291 17.46 19.07 2.59
CA ILE A 291 16.13 19.57 3.03
C ILE A 291 16.16 20.89 3.81
N GLY A 292 17.33 21.30 4.28
CA GLY A 292 17.51 22.35 5.28
C GLY A 292 17.65 23.74 4.68
N TYR A 293 18.31 23.88 3.52
CA TYR A 293 18.44 25.16 2.81
C TYR A 293 17.13 25.50 2.10
N GLN A 294 16.47 26.56 2.57
CA GLN A 294 15.12 26.92 2.16
C GLN A 294 15.00 28.43 1.90
N PRO A 295 15.65 28.94 0.84
CA PRO A 295 15.67 30.35 0.50
C PRO A 295 14.26 30.90 0.31
N ASN A 296 14.08 32.18 0.60
CA ASN A 296 12.84 32.85 0.29
C ASN A 296 12.84 33.20 -1.21
N THR A 297 11.87 32.67 -1.93
CA THR A 297 11.66 32.90 -3.35
C THR A 297 10.31 33.58 -3.56
N SER A 298 10.08 34.12 -4.76
CA SER A 298 8.74 34.61 -5.13
C SER A 298 7.69 33.49 -5.14
N SER A 299 8.08 32.25 -5.44
CA SER A 299 7.17 31.10 -5.54
C SER A 299 6.77 30.49 -4.19
N ASN A 300 7.61 30.65 -3.15
CA ASN A 300 7.35 30.12 -1.81
C ASN A 300 6.93 31.17 -0.78
N SER A 301 6.68 32.41 -1.22
CA SER A 301 6.13 33.45 -0.35
C SER A 301 4.79 33.02 0.27
N GLY A 302 4.71 33.07 1.61
CA GLY A 302 3.54 32.64 2.37
C GLY A 302 3.36 31.11 2.48
N LYS A 303 4.33 30.31 2.03
CA LYS A 303 4.35 28.85 2.19
C LYS A 303 5.10 28.44 3.45
N SER A 304 4.72 27.31 4.04
CA SER A 304 5.34 26.82 5.28
C SER A 304 6.73 26.22 5.05
N SER A 305 7.02 25.70 3.86
CA SER A 305 8.29 25.12 3.42
C SER A 305 8.23 24.89 1.90
N THR A 306 9.36 24.58 1.26
CA THR A 306 9.40 24.03 -0.10
C THR A 306 9.76 22.55 -0.03
N ILE A 307 8.88 21.68 -0.54
CA ILE A 307 9.10 20.23 -0.63
C ILE A 307 9.04 19.82 -2.11
N THR A 308 10.18 19.38 -2.61
CA THR A 308 10.35 18.82 -3.95
C THR A 308 10.35 17.30 -3.85
N VAL A 309 9.41 16.65 -4.54
CA VAL A 309 9.41 15.18 -4.69
C VAL A 309 10.15 14.84 -5.98
N LEU A 310 11.21 14.03 -5.89
CA LEU A 310 11.92 13.57 -7.09
C LEU A 310 11.03 12.60 -7.88
N SER A 311 10.86 12.86 -9.18
CA SER A 311 9.89 12.12 -10.01
C SER A 311 10.38 10.73 -10.44
N ASP A 312 11.70 10.56 -10.53
CA ASP A 312 12.43 9.34 -10.89
C ASP A 312 13.08 8.69 -9.65
N PRO A 313 13.43 7.39 -9.69
CA PRO A 313 13.21 6.44 -10.78
C PRO A 313 11.86 5.71 -10.73
N VAL A 314 11.09 5.81 -9.64
CA VAL A 314 9.82 5.06 -9.47
C VAL A 314 8.62 6.01 -9.40
N SER A 315 7.99 6.26 -10.56
CA SER A 315 6.87 7.21 -10.71
C SER A 315 5.67 6.95 -9.78
N ALA A 316 5.39 5.68 -9.47
CA ALA A 316 4.32 5.31 -8.54
C ALA A 316 4.61 5.78 -7.10
N MET A 317 5.87 5.69 -6.67
CA MET A 317 6.31 6.11 -5.34
C MET A 317 6.33 7.63 -5.21
N SER A 318 6.85 8.33 -6.22
CA SER A 318 6.84 9.79 -6.26
C SER A 318 5.42 10.39 -6.36
N THR A 319 4.52 9.74 -7.09
CA THR A 319 3.09 10.11 -7.10
C THR A 319 2.46 9.92 -5.73
N HIS A 320 2.75 8.80 -5.05
CA HIS A 320 2.23 8.55 -3.71
C HIS A 320 2.73 9.60 -2.71
N MET A 321 4.04 9.87 -2.70
CA MET A 321 4.64 10.88 -1.83
C MET A 321 4.06 12.27 -2.09
N THR A 322 3.84 12.65 -3.35
CA THR A 322 3.18 13.92 -3.71
C THR A 322 1.78 14.05 -3.09
N ASN A 323 1.02 12.96 -3.04
CA ASN A 323 -0.29 12.92 -2.39
C ASN A 323 -0.18 12.99 -0.87
N VAL A 324 0.82 12.34 -0.27
CA VAL A 324 1.13 12.45 1.16
C VAL A 324 1.41 13.90 1.54
N VAL A 325 2.31 14.58 0.81
CA VAL A 325 2.62 16.00 1.06
C VAL A 325 1.38 16.86 0.89
N LYS A 326 0.57 16.62 -0.16
CA LYS A 326 -0.68 17.37 -0.40
C LYS A 326 -1.64 17.31 0.77
N ALA A 327 -1.80 16.15 1.40
CA ALA A 327 -2.78 15.95 2.45
C ALA A 327 -2.29 16.37 3.84
N TYR A 328 -1.03 16.08 4.15
CA TYR A 328 -0.49 16.23 5.51
C TYR A 328 0.39 17.48 5.69
N VAL A 329 0.82 18.10 4.59
CA VAL A 329 1.57 19.37 4.57
C VAL A 329 0.97 20.33 3.53
N PRO A 330 -0.35 20.65 3.61
CA PRO A 330 -1.03 21.42 2.56
C PRO A 330 -0.51 22.85 2.40
N THR A 331 0.20 23.37 3.40
CA THR A 331 0.77 24.73 3.42
C THR A 331 2.13 24.84 2.74
N ALA A 332 2.78 23.72 2.40
CA ALA A 332 4.07 23.74 1.69
C ALA A 332 3.92 24.10 0.21
N GLU A 333 4.95 24.72 -0.37
CA GLU A 333 5.16 24.70 -1.81
C GLU A 333 5.50 23.25 -2.20
N ARG A 334 4.67 22.66 -3.07
CA ARG A 334 4.90 21.30 -3.58
C ARG A 334 5.48 21.40 -4.98
N ARG A 335 6.64 20.79 -5.18
CA ARG A 335 7.36 20.75 -6.46
C ARG A 335 7.62 19.31 -6.86
N SER A 336 7.91 19.11 -8.14
CA SER A 336 8.32 17.82 -8.70
C SER A 336 9.35 18.07 -9.78
N VAL A 337 10.51 17.42 -9.67
CA VAL A 337 11.60 17.52 -10.65
C VAL A 337 12.23 16.15 -10.86
N SER A 338 12.87 15.95 -12.02
CA SER A 338 13.70 14.78 -12.22
C SER A 338 15.14 15.08 -11.80
N CYS A 339 15.79 14.11 -11.16
CA CYS A 339 17.16 14.24 -10.68
C CYS A 339 18.18 13.62 -11.64
N GLY A 340 17.94 12.40 -12.12
CA GLY A 340 18.84 11.68 -13.01
C GLY A 340 19.59 10.51 -12.38
N TYR A 341 20.50 9.91 -13.14
CA TYR A 341 21.28 8.75 -12.72
C TYR A 341 22.17 9.07 -11.52
N GLY A 342 22.28 8.14 -10.57
CA GLY A 342 23.19 8.27 -9.42
C GLY A 342 22.89 9.46 -8.51
N CYS A 343 21.63 9.90 -8.46
CA CYS A 343 21.24 11.13 -7.78
C CYS A 343 21.56 11.17 -6.28
N SER A 344 21.20 10.09 -5.56
CA SER A 344 21.44 9.89 -4.11
C SER A 344 21.12 8.43 -3.76
N ASP A 345 21.19 8.05 -2.47
CA ASP A 345 21.16 6.68 -1.94
C ASP A 345 19.94 5.85 -2.39
N HIS A 346 18.78 6.49 -2.59
CA HIS A 346 17.59 5.82 -3.15
C HIS A 346 17.88 5.07 -4.46
N TYR A 347 18.85 5.53 -5.26
CA TYR A 347 19.21 4.87 -6.52
C TYR A 347 19.82 3.49 -6.29
N ALA A 348 20.61 3.30 -5.22
CA ALA A 348 21.20 2.01 -4.88
C ALA A 348 20.15 0.95 -4.52
N PHE A 349 19.10 1.35 -3.79
CA PHE A 349 17.97 0.47 -3.48
C PHE A 349 17.07 0.21 -4.70
N TYR A 350 16.90 1.21 -5.58
CA TYR A 350 16.25 1.02 -6.87
C TYR A 350 16.97 -0.01 -7.74
N ASP A 351 18.30 0.06 -7.84
CA ASP A 351 19.12 -0.93 -8.57
C ASP A 351 19.03 -2.34 -7.96
N ALA A 352 18.81 -2.42 -6.65
CA ALA A 352 18.49 -3.67 -5.96
C ALA A 352 17.06 -4.19 -6.24
N GLY A 353 16.20 -3.41 -6.89
CA GLY A 353 14.82 -3.76 -7.26
C GLY A 353 13.78 -3.38 -6.21
N TYR A 354 14.13 -2.51 -5.26
CA TYR A 354 13.23 -2.01 -4.24
C TYR A 354 12.52 -0.74 -4.69
N PRO A 355 11.28 -0.50 -4.23
CA PRO A 355 10.58 0.70 -4.60
C PRO A 355 11.02 1.87 -3.71
N VAL A 356 11.34 3.01 -4.32
CA VAL A 356 12.00 4.14 -3.65
C VAL A 356 11.36 5.47 -4.03
N VAL A 357 11.51 6.47 -3.16
CA VAL A 357 11.28 7.89 -3.46
C VAL A 357 12.28 8.73 -2.69
N CYS A 358 12.65 9.87 -3.25
CA CYS A 358 13.47 10.86 -2.57
C CYS A 358 12.72 12.20 -2.52
N ILE A 359 12.88 12.92 -1.41
CA ILE A 359 12.38 14.28 -1.25
C ILE A 359 13.53 15.23 -0.86
N ALA A 360 13.48 16.42 -1.42
CA ALA A 360 14.47 17.48 -1.21
C ALA A 360 13.82 18.85 -1.08
N ALA A 361 14.56 19.87 -0.64
CA ALA A 361 14.11 21.25 -0.78
C ALA A 361 14.09 21.64 -2.27
N TYR A 362 15.21 21.43 -2.96
CA TYR A 362 15.41 21.77 -4.37
C TYR A 362 16.25 20.67 -5.05
N GLY A 363 16.00 20.41 -6.34
CA GLY A 363 16.75 19.40 -7.11
C GLY A 363 18.02 19.94 -7.78
N PRO A 364 18.87 19.08 -8.35
CA PRO A 364 20.21 19.42 -8.86
C PRO A 364 20.23 20.47 -9.99
N ASN A 365 19.12 20.63 -10.70
CA ASN A 365 18.99 21.58 -11.81
C ASN A 365 18.15 22.82 -11.45
N ASP A 366 17.87 23.03 -10.15
CA ASP A 366 17.09 24.18 -9.68
C ASP A 366 17.99 25.38 -9.41
N GLY A 367 17.61 26.56 -9.90
CA GLY A 367 18.34 27.80 -9.64
C GLY A 367 18.34 28.24 -8.16
N ASN A 368 17.52 27.61 -7.32
CA ASN A 368 17.46 27.85 -5.88
C ASN A 368 18.16 26.75 -5.05
N LEU A 369 18.82 25.79 -5.69
CA LEU A 369 19.66 24.81 -5.01
C LEU A 369 20.71 25.51 -4.13
N ASN A 370 21.08 24.89 -3.01
CA ASN A 370 21.97 25.49 -2.03
C ASN A 370 23.33 25.87 -2.65
N PRO A 371 23.66 27.16 -2.85
CA PRO A 371 24.92 27.52 -3.51
C PRO A 371 26.17 27.13 -2.71
N ASN A 372 25.99 26.68 -1.46
CA ASN A 372 27.04 26.24 -0.57
C ASN A 372 27.31 24.73 -0.62
N TYR A 373 26.45 23.90 -1.25
CA TYR A 373 26.66 22.45 -1.29
C TYR A 373 28.06 22.10 -1.83
N HIS A 374 28.69 21.08 -1.24
CA HIS A 374 30.11 20.71 -1.46
C HIS A 374 31.14 21.82 -1.19
N ARG A 375 30.84 22.76 -0.28
CA ARG A 375 31.76 23.83 0.11
C ARG A 375 31.94 23.91 1.61
N THR A 376 33.09 24.47 2.00
CA THR A 376 33.39 24.88 3.39
C THR A 376 32.36 25.85 3.99
N THR A 377 31.50 26.47 3.16
CA THR A 377 30.46 27.43 3.58
C THR A 377 29.09 26.78 3.76
N ASP A 378 28.97 25.46 3.60
CA ASP A 378 27.72 24.74 3.88
C ASP A 378 27.52 24.56 5.38
N THR A 379 27.18 25.65 6.06
CA THR A 379 27.15 25.75 7.52
C THR A 379 25.73 25.88 8.06
N ILE A 380 25.55 25.52 9.33
CA ILE A 380 24.26 25.43 10.02
C ILE A 380 23.44 26.74 9.96
N ASP A 381 24.09 27.90 9.95
CA ASP A 381 23.44 29.21 9.84
C ASP A 381 22.74 29.45 8.50
N LYS A 382 22.92 28.56 7.52
CA LYS A 382 22.21 28.58 6.23
C LYS A 382 20.90 27.80 6.24
N LEU A 383 20.64 26.99 7.27
CA LEU A 383 19.49 26.10 7.33
C LEU A 383 18.27 26.77 7.96
N ASN A 384 17.08 26.26 7.61
CA ASN A 384 15.81 26.66 8.19
C ASN A 384 15.12 25.46 8.88
N PHE A 385 15.36 25.31 10.18
CA PHE A 385 14.80 24.22 10.99
C PHE A 385 13.27 24.27 11.09
N ASP A 386 12.67 25.47 11.09
CA ASP A 386 11.22 25.63 11.15
C ASP A 386 10.54 25.01 9.91
N LYS A 387 11.19 25.15 8.75
CA LYS A 387 10.76 24.55 7.49
C LYS A 387 11.06 23.05 7.45
N GLY A 388 12.17 22.59 8.06
CA GLY A 388 12.51 21.16 8.20
C GLY A 388 11.45 20.34 8.96
N ALA A 389 10.70 20.95 9.88
CA ALA A 389 9.60 20.28 10.58
C ALA A 389 8.50 19.74 9.66
N ASP A 390 8.31 20.33 8.48
CA ASP A 390 7.35 19.84 7.49
C ASP A 390 7.84 18.55 6.81
N PHE A 391 9.15 18.34 6.66
CA PHE A 391 9.72 17.07 6.20
C PHE A 391 9.53 15.95 7.23
N VAL A 392 9.61 16.25 8.53
CA VAL A 392 9.26 15.30 9.60
C VAL A 392 7.80 14.86 9.47
N LYS A 393 6.87 15.80 9.26
CA LYS A 393 5.44 15.48 9.05
C LYS A 393 5.24 14.63 7.80
N ALA A 394 5.88 14.99 6.70
CA ALA A 394 5.81 14.25 5.44
C ALA A 394 6.33 12.81 5.60
N GLY A 395 7.47 12.63 6.28
CA GLY A 395 8.05 11.32 6.57
C GLY A 395 7.22 10.47 7.53
N LEU A 396 6.66 11.06 8.60
CA LEU A 396 5.72 10.35 9.48
C LEU A 396 4.46 9.89 8.72
N ALA A 397 3.91 10.76 7.90
CA ALA A 397 2.74 10.44 7.09
C ALA A 397 3.05 9.34 6.06
N TRP A 398 4.21 9.40 5.40
CA TRP A 398 4.70 8.33 4.53
C TRP A 398 4.74 6.99 5.24
N VAL A 399 5.39 6.94 6.41
CA VAL A 399 5.51 5.74 7.22
C VAL A 399 4.16 5.11 7.53
N VAL A 400 3.14 5.91 7.83
CA VAL A 400 1.80 5.41 8.19
C VAL A 400 1.01 4.98 6.95
N GLU A 401 1.13 5.72 5.86
CA GLU A 401 0.31 5.53 4.66
C GLU A 401 0.81 4.41 3.75
N ILE A 402 2.11 4.11 3.77
CA ILE A 402 2.71 3.17 2.82
C ILE A 402 2.21 1.73 3.01
N LYS A 403 1.70 1.14 1.92
CA LYS A 403 1.22 -0.25 1.87
C LYS A 403 1.78 -0.98 0.65
N LEU A 404 2.33 -2.17 0.85
CA LEU A 404 2.77 -3.05 -0.23
C LEU A 404 1.58 -3.66 -0.99
N PHE A 405 1.68 -3.74 -2.32
CA PHE A 405 0.82 -4.59 -3.15
C PHE A 405 1.65 -5.64 -3.85
N ASN A 406 1.27 -6.91 -3.67
CA ASN A 406 1.76 -7.98 -4.52
C ASN A 406 0.95 -7.94 -5.83
N SER A 407 1.61 -7.81 -6.99
CA SER A 407 0.95 -7.67 -8.31
C SER A 407 -0.03 -8.80 -8.62
N SER A 408 0.20 -9.99 -8.06
CA SER A 408 -0.69 -11.16 -8.12
C SER A 408 -2.03 -10.99 -7.40
N THR A 409 -2.11 -10.17 -6.35
CA THR A 409 -3.39 -9.87 -5.68
C THR A 409 -4.24 -8.85 -6.46
N CYS A 410 -3.62 -8.07 -7.35
CA CYS A 410 -4.32 -7.06 -8.15
C CYS A 410 -4.96 -7.64 -9.42
N SER A 411 -4.33 -8.64 -10.04
CA SER A 411 -5.01 -9.43 -11.08
C SER A 411 -6.20 -10.16 -10.48
N MET A 412 -6.04 -10.79 -9.30
CA MET A 412 -7.14 -11.50 -8.63
C MET A 412 -8.25 -10.54 -8.18
N ALA A 413 -7.97 -9.44 -7.48
CA ALA A 413 -9.02 -8.51 -7.02
C ALA A 413 -9.73 -7.78 -8.18
N ARG A 414 -9.02 -7.39 -9.25
CA ARG A 414 -9.67 -6.84 -10.47
C ARG A 414 -10.34 -7.92 -11.32
N SER A 415 -9.90 -9.18 -11.23
CA SER A 415 -10.58 -10.32 -11.83
C SER A 415 -11.88 -10.59 -11.09
N LEU A 416 -11.84 -10.74 -9.76
CA LEU A 416 -13.01 -10.95 -8.89
C LEU A 416 -13.99 -9.78 -8.97
N GLN A 417 -13.52 -8.53 -9.03
CA GLN A 417 -14.40 -7.37 -9.18
C GLN A 417 -15.00 -7.27 -10.59
N ARG A 418 -14.28 -7.73 -11.64
CA ARG A 418 -14.88 -7.89 -12.97
C ARG A 418 -15.88 -9.04 -12.99
N GLU A 419 -15.53 -10.20 -12.46
CA GLU A 419 -16.42 -11.35 -12.30
C GLU A 419 -17.69 -10.98 -11.52
N PHE A 420 -17.63 -10.10 -10.52
CA PHE A 420 -18.81 -9.55 -9.83
C PHE A 420 -19.70 -8.71 -10.75
N VAL A 421 -19.12 -7.74 -11.47
CA VAL A 421 -19.87 -6.91 -12.43
C VAL A 421 -20.46 -7.78 -13.55
N ASP A 422 -19.66 -8.73 -14.05
CA ASP A 422 -20.00 -9.68 -15.10
C ASP A 422 -20.97 -10.77 -14.63
N SER A 423 -21.20 -10.91 -13.32
CA SER A 423 -22.22 -11.78 -12.71
C SER A 423 -23.54 -11.07 -12.40
N SER A 424 -23.65 -9.78 -12.70
CA SER A 424 -24.88 -9.02 -12.48
C SER A 424 -25.99 -9.41 -13.46
N VAL A 425 -27.22 -9.45 -12.98
CA VAL A 425 -28.43 -9.80 -13.71
C VAL A 425 -29.50 -8.74 -13.54
N GLU A 426 -30.54 -8.77 -14.37
CA GLU A 426 -31.65 -7.84 -14.23
C GLU A 426 -32.40 -8.06 -12.91
N ARG A 427 -32.77 -6.96 -12.26
CA ARG A 427 -33.52 -6.93 -11.00
C ARG A 427 -35.02 -7.09 -11.20
N SER A 428 -35.52 -6.52 -12.29
CA SER A 428 -36.94 -6.48 -12.62
C SER A 428 -37.41 -7.83 -13.16
N LEU A 429 -38.50 -8.36 -12.59
CA LEU A 429 -39.07 -9.63 -13.03
C LEU A 429 -39.50 -9.57 -14.50
N ASN A 430 -40.05 -8.43 -14.95
CA ASN A 430 -40.47 -8.27 -16.34
C ASN A 430 -39.29 -8.37 -17.31
N ASP A 431 -38.14 -7.78 -16.96
CA ASP A 431 -36.94 -7.81 -17.78
C ASP A 431 -36.31 -9.21 -17.79
N LEU A 432 -36.33 -9.91 -16.66
CA LEU A 432 -35.91 -11.32 -16.58
C LEU A 432 -36.81 -12.23 -17.42
N LEU A 433 -38.13 -12.07 -17.33
CA LEU A 433 -39.08 -12.85 -18.12
C LEU A 433 -38.93 -12.57 -19.62
N ALA A 434 -38.62 -11.33 -20.01
CA ALA A 434 -38.38 -10.96 -21.39
C ALA A 434 -37.11 -11.59 -21.98
N GLN A 435 -36.14 -11.98 -21.14
CA GLN A 435 -34.92 -12.67 -21.57
C GLN A 435 -35.11 -14.19 -21.74
N LEU A 436 -36.24 -14.75 -21.29
CA LEU A 436 -36.47 -16.19 -21.40
C LEU A 436 -36.77 -16.60 -22.85
N PRO A 437 -36.23 -17.74 -23.32
CA PRO A 437 -36.59 -18.29 -24.62
C PRO A 437 -38.09 -18.57 -24.74
N SER A 438 -38.69 -18.26 -25.89
CA SER A 438 -40.14 -18.33 -26.11
C SER A 438 -40.77 -19.74 -26.00
N ASN A 439 -39.97 -20.80 -26.15
CA ASN A 439 -40.41 -22.21 -26.14
C ASN A 439 -39.99 -22.97 -24.87
N ARG A 440 -39.69 -22.25 -23.79
CA ARG A 440 -39.14 -22.82 -22.57
C ARG A 440 -40.24 -23.41 -21.69
N HIS A 441 -39.99 -24.62 -21.18
CA HIS A 441 -40.75 -25.23 -20.11
C HIS A 441 -39.79 -25.60 -18.97
N PRO A 442 -39.96 -25.07 -17.74
CA PRO A 442 -39.16 -25.51 -16.61
C PRO A 442 -39.37 -27.01 -16.40
N ARG A 443 -38.29 -27.79 -16.25
CA ARG A 443 -38.40 -29.20 -15.91
C ARG A 443 -38.62 -29.40 -14.40
N PRO A 444 -39.18 -30.54 -13.97
CA PRO A 444 -39.19 -30.90 -12.56
C PRO A 444 -37.77 -31.05 -12.01
N ILE A 445 -37.49 -30.42 -10.87
CA ILE A 445 -36.23 -30.53 -10.10
C ILE A 445 -36.53 -31.27 -8.80
N SER A 446 -35.80 -32.36 -8.55
CA SER A 446 -35.86 -33.11 -7.30
C SER A 446 -35.02 -32.45 -6.21
N ILE A 447 -35.42 -32.64 -4.94
CA ILE A 447 -34.64 -32.18 -3.78
C ILE A 447 -33.23 -32.79 -3.76
N LEU A 448 -33.09 -34.01 -4.30
CA LEU A 448 -31.82 -34.73 -4.34
C LEU A 448 -30.83 -34.15 -5.36
N GLU A 449 -31.30 -33.33 -6.30
CA GLU A 449 -30.44 -32.68 -7.30
C GLU A 449 -29.74 -31.44 -6.74
N ILE A 450 -30.29 -30.83 -5.68
CA ILE A 450 -29.72 -29.63 -5.07
C ILE A 450 -28.87 -30.03 -3.87
N LYS A 451 -27.54 -29.89 -4.02
CA LYS A 451 -26.59 -30.16 -2.93
C LYS A 451 -26.52 -28.97 -1.99
N VAL A 452 -26.83 -29.19 -0.70
CA VAL A 452 -26.50 -28.23 0.36
C VAL A 452 -24.96 -28.16 0.50
N PRO A 453 -24.35 -26.97 0.53
CA PRO A 453 -22.91 -26.84 0.72
C PRO A 453 -22.44 -27.50 2.02
N ASP A 454 -21.33 -28.24 1.95
CA ASP A 454 -20.70 -28.99 3.05
C ASP A 454 -19.49 -28.26 3.62
N THR A 455 -19.47 -26.93 3.51
CA THR A 455 -18.39 -26.09 4.03
C THR A 455 -18.57 -25.85 5.53
N ALA A 456 -17.46 -25.55 6.22
CA ALA A 456 -17.50 -25.25 7.65
C ALA A 456 -18.43 -24.07 7.99
N TRP A 457 -18.52 -23.08 7.10
CA TRP A 457 -19.44 -21.94 7.26
C TRP A 457 -20.90 -22.35 7.04
N ALA A 458 -21.19 -23.15 6.00
CA ALA A 458 -22.54 -23.64 5.74
C ALA A 458 -23.07 -24.50 6.91
N GLU A 459 -22.24 -25.39 7.46
CA GLU A 459 -22.59 -26.20 8.63
C GLU A 459 -22.77 -25.36 9.89
N SER A 460 -21.89 -24.37 10.11
CA SER A 460 -21.97 -23.45 11.25
C SER A 460 -23.27 -22.64 11.22
N VAL A 461 -23.58 -22.01 10.07
CA VAL A 461 -24.82 -21.25 9.89
C VAL A 461 -26.03 -22.17 10.01
N ALA A 462 -26.00 -23.37 9.44
CA ALA A 462 -27.11 -24.32 9.54
C ALA A 462 -27.39 -24.73 10.99
N ARG A 463 -26.35 -24.99 11.80
CA ARG A 463 -26.50 -25.31 13.23
C ARG A 463 -27.04 -24.14 14.01
N TRP A 464 -26.50 -22.94 13.79
CA TRP A 464 -26.91 -21.74 14.51
C TRP A 464 -28.35 -21.33 14.18
N THR A 465 -28.70 -21.26 12.90
CA THR A 465 -30.06 -20.89 12.45
C THR A 465 -31.11 -21.90 12.87
N LYS A 466 -30.78 -23.19 12.91
CA LYS A 466 -31.67 -24.23 13.46
C LYS A 466 -31.95 -24.07 14.95
N ASP A 467 -31.02 -23.47 15.69
CA ASP A 467 -31.13 -23.24 17.14
C ASP A 467 -31.98 -22.01 17.46
N ILE A 468 -31.92 -20.96 16.62
CA ILE A 468 -32.58 -19.68 16.88
C ILE A 468 -33.89 -19.45 16.12
N LEU A 469 -34.01 -19.98 14.90
CA LEU A 469 -35.21 -19.77 14.10
C LEU A 469 -36.33 -20.68 14.57
N THR A 470 -37.57 -20.19 14.48
CA THR A 470 -38.74 -21.06 14.64
C THR A 470 -38.72 -22.15 13.56
N PRO A 471 -39.33 -23.33 13.78
CA PRO A 471 -39.39 -24.37 12.75
C PRO A 471 -39.97 -23.88 11.42
N GLY A 472 -40.92 -22.93 11.48
CA GLY A 472 -41.50 -22.27 10.32
C GLY A 472 -40.50 -21.42 9.53
N LEU A 473 -39.78 -20.52 10.20
CA LEU A 473 -38.74 -19.68 9.58
C LEU A 473 -37.57 -20.52 9.06
N TYR A 474 -37.16 -21.55 9.82
CA TYR A 474 -36.11 -22.48 9.37
C TYR A 474 -36.53 -23.26 8.11
N GLY A 475 -37.79 -23.72 8.06
CA GLY A 475 -38.37 -24.34 6.87
C GLY A 475 -38.46 -23.37 5.68
N HIS A 476 -38.84 -22.12 5.93
CA HIS A 476 -38.85 -21.05 4.93
C HIS A 476 -37.47 -20.84 4.32
N SER A 477 -36.43 -20.63 5.14
CA SER A 477 -35.05 -20.50 4.69
C SER A 477 -34.59 -21.65 3.79
N ARG A 478 -34.94 -22.90 4.14
CA ARG A 478 -34.55 -24.09 3.36
C ARG A 478 -35.28 -24.18 2.02
N ARG A 479 -36.59 -23.89 1.99
CA ARG A 479 -37.36 -23.81 0.74
C ARG A 479 -36.87 -22.68 -0.15
N SER A 480 -36.63 -21.51 0.41
CA SER A 480 -36.08 -20.34 -0.28
C SER A 480 -34.74 -20.67 -0.96
N PHE A 481 -33.82 -21.34 -0.26
CA PHE A 481 -32.58 -21.84 -0.87
C PHE A 481 -32.85 -22.81 -2.02
N PHE A 482 -33.69 -23.83 -1.80
CA PHE A 482 -33.99 -24.83 -2.81
C PHE A 482 -34.59 -24.23 -4.08
N TYR A 483 -35.57 -23.32 -3.95
CA TYR A 483 -36.17 -22.64 -5.09
C TYR A 483 -35.19 -21.72 -5.79
N ALA A 484 -34.35 -21.00 -5.05
CA ALA A 484 -33.30 -20.18 -5.62
C ALA A 484 -32.29 -21.03 -6.42
N SER A 485 -31.88 -22.18 -5.89
CA SER A 485 -30.97 -23.10 -6.59
C SER A 485 -31.61 -23.72 -7.84
N ALA A 486 -32.91 -24.01 -7.81
CA ALA A 486 -33.65 -24.53 -8.98
C ALA A 486 -33.65 -23.54 -10.17
N LEU A 487 -33.51 -22.22 -9.91
CA LEU A 487 -33.39 -21.21 -10.97
C LEU A 487 -32.09 -21.31 -11.78
N LEU A 488 -31.07 -21.97 -11.22
CA LEU A 488 -29.76 -22.15 -11.86
C LEU A 488 -29.73 -23.34 -12.82
N ASP A 489 -30.85 -24.04 -13.01
CA ASP A 489 -30.96 -25.16 -13.94
C ASP A 489 -30.61 -24.71 -15.38
N PRO A 490 -29.68 -25.39 -16.08
CA PRO A 490 -29.29 -24.99 -17.44
C PRO A 490 -30.41 -25.16 -18.47
N GLU A 491 -31.34 -26.11 -18.30
CA GLU A 491 -32.46 -26.32 -19.24
C GLU A 491 -33.52 -25.24 -19.08
N LEU A 492 -33.70 -24.77 -17.85
CA LEU A 492 -34.38 -23.53 -17.57
C LEU A 492 -33.65 -22.45 -18.39
N GLY A 493 -32.38 -22.13 -18.12
CA GLY A 493 -31.63 -21.16 -18.93
C GLY A 493 -32.06 -19.72 -18.65
N MET A 494 -32.34 -19.43 -17.37
CA MET A 494 -32.71 -18.08 -16.90
C MET A 494 -31.54 -17.10 -16.96
N PHE A 495 -30.35 -17.61 -16.69
CA PHE A 495 -29.12 -16.84 -16.61
C PHE A 495 -28.14 -17.40 -17.63
N SER A 496 -27.31 -16.53 -18.23
CA SER A 496 -26.34 -17.00 -19.21
C SER A 496 -25.33 -17.96 -18.55
N PRO A 497 -24.84 -18.99 -19.27
CA PRO A 497 -23.83 -19.90 -18.73
C PRO A 497 -22.58 -19.17 -18.21
N GLU A 498 -22.22 -18.05 -18.84
CA GLU A 498 -21.10 -17.20 -18.44
C GLU A 498 -21.33 -16.55 -17.07
N VAL A 499 -22.51 -15.92 -16.86
CA VAL A 499 -22.89 -15.29 -15.59
C VAL A 499 -22.89 -16.31 -14.46
N VAL A 500 -23.50 -17.49 -14.68
CA VAL A 500 -23.52 -18.58 -13.70
C VAL A 500 -22.11 -19.09 -13.40
N THR A 501 -21.27 -19.26 -14.41
CA THR A 501 -19.88 -19.72 -14.24
C THR A 501 -19.07 -18.72 -13.42
N ASN A 502 -19.19 -17.42 -13.71
CA ASN A 502 -18.49 -16.37 -12.97
C ASN A 502 -18.94 -16.34 -11.51
N ALA A 503 -20.25 -16.37 -11.25
CA ALA A 503 -20.78 -16.42 -9.89
C ALA A 503 -20.32 -17.68 -9.12
N LYS A 504 -20.26 -18.85 -9.76
CA LYS A 504 -19.77 -20.09 -9.11
C LYS A 504 -18.31 -19.99 -8.67
N ARG A 505 -17.44 -19.30 -9.42
CA ARG A 505 -16.04 -19.05 -8.99
C ARG A 505 -15.96 -18.21 -7.72
N LEU A 506 -17.01 -17.46 -7.44
CA LEU A 506 -17.13 -16.57 -6.30
C LEU A 506 -17.84 -17.22 -5.10
N GLY A 507 -18.19 -18.50 -5.23
CA GLY A 507 -18.85 -19.28 -4.18
C GLY A 507 -20.38 -19.16 -4.17
N LEU A 508 -21.02 -18.95 -5.33
CA LEU A 508 -22.47 -18.77 -5.48
C LEU A 508 -23.30 -19.73 -4.61
N GLU A 509 -23.05 -21.03 -4.66
CA GLU A 509 -23.85 -22.02 -3.93
C GLU A 509 -23.75 -21.84 -2.41
N GLU A 510 -22.55 -21.56 -1.90
CA GLU A 510 -22.33 -21.26 -0.48
C GLU A 510 -22.96 -19.90 -0.10
N ASN A 511 -22.76 -18.87 -0.91
CA ASN A 511 -23.28 -17.52 -0.65
C ASN A 511 -24.82 -17.52 -0.63
N MET A 512 -25.47 -18.24 -1.55
CA MET A 512 -26.92 -18.42 -1.58
C MET A 512 -27.42 -19.18 -0.35
N TRP A 513 -26.73 -20.25 0.07
CA TRP A 513 -27.08 -20.97 1.30
C TRP A 513 -26.99 -20.05 2.52
N LEU A 514 -25.88 -19.32 2.67
CA LEU A 514 -25.68 -18.40 3.78
C LEU A 514 -26.74 -17.29 3.79
N ALA A 515 -27.03 -16.68 2.64
CA ALA A 515 -28.06 -15.65 2.53
C ALA A 515 -29.45 -16.19 2.88
N ALA A 516 -29.85 -17.32 2.31
CA ALA A 516 -31.16 -17.93 2.57
C ALA A 516 -31.33 -18.36 4.03
N MET A 517 -30.28 -18.86 4.67
CA MET A 517 -30.34 -19.26 6.09
C MET A 517 -30.32 -18.05 7.05
N LEU A 518 -29.71 -16.93 6.64
CA LEU A 518 -29.51 -15.76 7.51
C LEU A 518 -30.52 -14.62 7.33
N HIS A 519 -31.28 -14.58 6.23
CA HIS A 519 -32.10 -13.38 5.91
C HIS A 519 -33.15 -13.01 6.96
N ASP A 520 -33.69 -14.00 7.69
CA ASP A 520 -34.77 -13.83 8.67
C ASP A 520 -34.32 -13.95 10.14
N VAL A 521 -33.00 -13.98 10.41
CA VAL A 521 -32.48 -14.17 11.79
C VAL A 521 -32.86 -13.04 12.76
N THR A 522 -33.32 -11.93 12.24
CA THR A 522 -33.79 -10.75 12.99
C THR A 522 -35.29 -10.74 13.24
N LEU A 523 -36.04 -11.70 12.69
CA LEU A 523 -37.47 -11.88 12.93
C LEU A 523 -37.77 -12.76 14.16
N VAL A 524 -36.75 -13.16 14.91
CA VAL A 524 -36.95 -13.90 16.17
C VAL A 524 -37.32 -12.92 17.30
N PRO A 525 -38.25 -13.29 18.21
CA PRO A 525 -38.74 -12.37 19.24
C PRO A 525 -37.64 -11.73 20.09
N GLU A 526 -36.60 -12.49 20.43
CA GLU A 526 -35.50 -12.01 21.25
C GLU A 526 -34.69 -10.88 20.59
N VAL A 527 -34.64 -10.86 19.25
CA VAL A 527 -33.95 -9.81 18.48
C VAL A 527 -34.91 -8.64 18.21
N GLN A 528 -36.18 -8.93 17.95
CA GLN A 528 -37.23 -7.94 17.73
C GLN A 528 -37.52 -7.09 18.97
N ASP A 529 -37.47 -7.69 20.16
CA ASP A 529 -37.80 -7.02 21.43
C ASP A 529 -36.66 -6.15 22.00
N ASP A 530 -35.46 -6.25 21.43
CA ASP A 530 -34.32 -5.45 21.86
C ASP A 530 -34.42 -4.02 21.32
N LEU A 531 -34.50 -3.03 22.22
CA LEU A 531 -34.54 -1.61 21.87
C LEU A 531 -33.28 -1.11 21.14
N ALA A 532 -32.17 -1.85 21.16
CA ALA A 532 -31.00 -1.57 20.34
C ALA A 532 -31.23 -1.89 18.85
N ASN A 533 -32.23 -2.72 18.51
CA ASN A 533 -32.49 -3.23 17.17
C ASN A 533 -33.68 -2.53 16.51
N GLN A 534 -33.62 -1.20 16.37
CA GLN A 534 -34.70 -0.39 15.76
C GLN A 534 -34.64 -0.27 14.23
N LEU A 535 -33.61 -0.87 13.59
CA LEU A 535 -33.53 -0.92 12.14
C LEU A 535 -34.53 -1.95 11.58
N SER A 536 -34.92 -1.75 10.31
CA SER A 536 -35.68 -2.74 9.53
C SER A 536 -34.96 -4.08 9.57
N PHE A 537 -35.70 -5.16 9.77
CA PHE A 537 -35.13 -6.50 9.95
C PHE A 537 -34.15 -6.90 8.83
N GLN A 538 -34.36 -6.45 7.58
CA GLN A 538 -33.47 -6.69 6.45
C GLN A 538 -32.09 -6.04 6.65
N ILE A 539 -32.07 -4.77 7.04
CA ILE A 539 -30.84 -4.00 7.26
C ILE A 539 -30.12 -4.52 8.50
N GLN A 540 -30.87 -4.74 9.58
CA GLN A 540 -30.34 -5.33 10.80
C GLN A 540 -29.75 -6.71 10.50
N GLY A 541 -30.46 -7.54 9.72
CA GLY A 541 -30.04 -8.89 9.35
C GLY A 541 -28.74 -8.88 8.55
N GLY A 542 -28.59 -7.91 7.64
CA GLY A 542 -27.34 -7.70 6.90
C GLY A 542 -26.17 -7.31 7.80
N ILE A 543 -26.37 -6.40 8.74
CA ILE A 543 -25.33 -6.00 9.72
C ILE A 543 -24.92 -7.20 10.58
N LEU A 544 -25.91 -7.94 11.08
CA LEU A 544 -25.66 -9.15 11.87
C LEU A 544 -24.91 -10.20 11.04
N ALA A 545 -25.35 -10.49 9.82
CA ALA A 545 -24.65 -11.42 8.94
C ALA A 545 -23.20 -10.96 8.68
N HIS A 546 -22.97 -9.67 8.43
CA HIS A 546 -21.63 -9.12 8.27
C HIS A 546 -20.75 -9.39 9.49
N GLU A 547 -21.22 -9.07 10.69
CA GLU A 547 -20.49 -9.29 11.93
C GLU A 547 -20.23 -10.79 12.17
N TYR A 548 -21.24 -11.63 12.01
CA TYR A 548 -21.12 -13.07 12.25
C TYR A 548 -20.10 -13.73 11.30
N LEU A 549 -20.11 -13.34 10.03
CA LEU A 549 -19.24 -13.91 9.00
C LEU A 549 -17.83 -13.30 9.01
N SER A 550 -17.64 -12.12 9.64
CA SER A 550 -16.35 -11.43 9.70
C SER A 550 -15.46 -11.85 10.88
N TYR A 551 -16.03 -12.31 11.99
CA TYR A 551 -15.29 -12.50 13.25
C TYR A 551 -15.25 -13.96 13.73
N PRO A 552 -14.13 -14.68 13.51
CA PRO A 552 -13.89 -15.97 14.16
C PRO A 552 -13.67 -15.78 15.69
N GLN A 553 -14.31 -16.62 16.51
CA GLN A 553 -14.12 -16.65 17.97
C GLN A 553 -12.64 -16.95 18.30
N PRO A 554 -12.04 -16.38 19.38
CA PRO A 554 -12.69 -15.86 20.59
C PRO A 554 -12.78 -14.32 20.71
N GLN A 555 -12.74 -13.56 19.60
CA GLN A 555 -12.71 -12.09 19.66
C GLN A 555 -14.04 -11.41 20.06
N LEU A 556 -15.12 -12.17 20.25
CA LEU A 556 -16.43 -11.64 20.60
C LEU A 556 -16.57 -11.57 22.13
N THR A 557 -16.32 -10.39 22.72
CA THR A 557 -16.61 -10.16 24.15
C THR A 557 -18.12 -9.97 24.37
N SER A 558 -18.61 -10.32 25.57
CA SER A 558 -20.03 -10.13 25.95
C SER A 558 -20.49 -8.66 25.91
N SER A 559 -19.56 -7.70 25.86
CA SER A 559 -19.83 -6.25 25.78
C SER A 559 -19.92 -5.69 24.35
N THR A 560 -19.52 -6.46 23.34
CA THR A 560 -19.50 -5.99 21.93
C THR A 560 -20.76 -6.38 21.15
N LEU A 561 -21.62 -7.23 21.71
CA LEU A 561 -22.71 -7.86 21.00
C LEU A 561 -24.01 -7.87 21.85
N HIS A 562 -24.91 -6.90 21.62
CA HIS A 562 -26.31 -6.98 22.05
C HIS A 562 -27.12 -7.76 21.01
N TRP A 563 -27.10 -9.10 21.12
CA TRP A 563 -27.62 -10.00 20.09
C TRP A 563 -28.93 -10.70 20.44
N GLY A 564 -29.52 -10.40 21.60
CA GLY A 564 -30.79 -10.98 22.08
C GLY A 564 -30.80 -12.51 22.29
N THR A 565 -29.93 -13.28 21.64
CA THR A 565 -30.05 -14.73 21.50
C THR A 565 -28.92 -15.46 22.24
N ASN A 566 -29.26 -16.16 23.32
CA ASN A 566 -28.34 -17.00 24.10
C ASN A 566 -28.12 -18.37 23.44
N SER A 567 -27.69 -18.40 22.17
CA SER A 567 -27.42 -19.66 21.47
C SER A 567 -26.10 -20.31 21.92
N LYS A 568 -26.19 -21.52 22.47
CA LYS A 568 -25.01 -22.34 22.85
C LYS A 568 -24.31 -22.97 21.63
N ASN A 569 -24.95 -22.96 20.46
CA ASN A 569 -24.48 -23.61 19.24
C ASN A 569 -23.77 -22.65 18.26
N ARG A 570 -23.53 -21.39 18.68
CA ARG A 570 -22.83 -20.36 17.90
C ARG A 570 -21.33 -20.62 17.91
N SER A 571 -20.82 -21.28 16.88
CA SER A 571 -19.38 -21.54 16.66
C SER A 571 -18.96 -21.05 15.27
N THR A 572 -17.98 -20.16 15.18
CA THR A 572 -17.44 -19.69 13.89
C THR A 572 -16.22 -20.51 13.47
N PRO A 573 -16.09 -20.88 12.18
CA PRO A 573 -14.88 -21.53 11.65
C PRO A 573 -13.62 -20.66 11.86
N ALA A 574 -12.44 -21.30 11.92
CA ALA A 574 -11.17 -20.59 12.12
C ALA A 574 -10.79 -19.67 10.94
N THR A 575 -11.23 -20.02 9.73
CA THR A 575 -10.95 -19.25 8.51
C THR A 575 -12.15 -18.36 8.21
N PRO A 576 -12.02 -17.01 8.22
CA PRO A 576 -13.10 -16.12 7.85
C PRO A 576 -13.44 -16.24 6.36
N LEU A 577 -14.70 -15.95 6.00
CA LEU A 577 -15.07 -15.80 4.59
C LEU A 577 -14.29 -14.63 3.96
N SER A 578 -14.15 -14.68 2.63
CA SER A 578 -13.59 -13.53 1.92
C SER A 578 -14.51 -12.31 2.08
N LYS A 579 -13.93 -11.10 2.12
CA LYS A 579 -14.71 -9.85 2.17
C LYS A 579 -15.74 -9.74 1.03
N TYR A 580 -15.42 -10.38 -0.09
CA TYR A 580 -16.29 -10.47 -1.25
C TYR A 580 -17.54 -11.30 -0.96
N GLN A 581 -17.38 -12.54 -0.50
CA GLN A 581 -18.50 -13.42 -0.14
C GLN A 581 -19.37 -12.79 0.95
N ILE A 582 -18.75 -12.15 1.96
CA ILE A 582 -19.48 -11.41 2.99
C ILE A 582 -20.32 -10.30 2.35
N GLY A 583 -19.75 -9.52 1.43
CA GLY A 583 -20.48 -8.48 0.69
C GLY A 583 -21.68 -9.03 -0.08
N GLU A 584 -21.52 -10.13 -0.82
CA GLU A 584 -22.63 -10.74 -1.57
C GLU A 584 -23.75 -11.25 -0.67
N VAL A 585 -23.42 -11.92 0.43
CA VAL A 585 -24.40 -12.44 1.38
C VAL A 585 -25.16 -11.27 2.03
N VAL A 586 -24.45 -10.22 2.45
CA VAL A 586 -25.05 -9.04 3.08
C VAL A 586 -25.96 -8.28 2.11
N GLU A 587 -25.51 -8.07 0.87
CA GLU A 587 -26.33 -7.44 -0.17
C GLU A 587 -27.60 -8.24 -0.44
N SER A 588 -27.48 -9.57 -0.54
CA SER A 588 -28.61 -10.48 -0.72
C SER A 588 -29.62 -10.36 0.43
N ILE A 589 -29.15 -10.30 1.68
CA ILE A 589 -30.01 -10.14 2.86
C ILE A 589 -30.63 -8.75 2.92
N VAL A 590 -29.93 -7.68 2.59
CA VAL A 590 -30.52 -6.33 2.68
C VAL A 590 -31.61 -6.12 1.62
N LEU A 591 -31.49 -6.78 0.47
CA LEU A 591 -32.36 -6.56 -0.69
C LEU A 591 -33.44 -7.65 -0.88
N HIS A 592 -33.54 -8.64 0.00
CA HIS A 592 -34.42 -9.81 -0.20
C HIS A 592 -35.94 -9.53 -0.16
N THR A 593 -36.37 -8.35 0.28
CA THR A 593 -37.78 -7.92 0.22
C THR A 593 -37.98 -6.71 -0.68
N ASP A 594 -37.05 -6.45 -1.58
CA ASP A 594 -37.10 -5.29 -2.45
C ASP A 594 -38.26 -5.37 -3.47
N THR A 595 -38.76 -4.22 -3.92
CA THR A 595 -39.90 -4.14 -4.86
C THR A 595 -39.57 -4.49 -6.32
N MET A 596 -38.38 -5.03 -6.61
CA MET A 596 -37.94 -5.45 -7.96
C MET A 596 -38.03 -4.36 -9.02
N GLN A 597 -37.69 -3.11 -8.66
CA GLN A 597 -37.63 -2.00 -9.63
C GLN A 597 -36.53 -2.24 -10.69
N PRO A 598 -36.66 -1.65 -11.90
CA PRO A 598 -35.62 -1.75 -12.94
C PRO A 598 -34.23 -1.39 -12.43
N GLY A 599 -33.23 -2.16 -12.85
CA GLY A 599 -31.84 -2.07 -12.38
C GLY A 599 -31.17 -3.44 -12.40
N ARG A 600 -29.98 -3.55 -11.81
CA ARG A 600 -29.22 -4.80 -11.75
C ARG A 600 -28.95 -5.20 -10.30
N LEU A 601 -28.88 -6.51 -10.06
CA LEU A 601 -28.40 -7.14 -8.82
C LEU A 601 -27.32 -8.17 -9.17
N ASN A 602 -26.49 -8.58 -8.22
CA ASN A 602 -25.68 -9.78 -8.41
C ASN A 602 -26.58 -11.03 -8.53
N LEU A 603 -26.08 -12.07 -9.20
CA LEU A 603 -26.85 -13.31 -9.38
C LEU A 603 -27.29 -13.93 -8.04
N CYS A 604 -26.40 -13.90 -7.03
CA CYS A 604 -26.69 -14.41 -5.69
C CYS A 604 -27.92 -13.75 -5.07
N ALA A 605 -27.98 -12.41 -5.04
CA ALA A 605 -29.11 -11.68 -4.49
C ALA A 605 -30.36 -11.91 -5.33
N GLN A 606 -30.29 -11.88 -6.66
CA GLN A 606 -31.47 -12.04 -7.50
C GLN A 606 -32.08 -13.43 -7.37
N ALA A 607 -31.28 -14.50 -7.43
CA ALA A 607 -31.77 -15.87 -7.28
C ALA A 607 -32.37 -16.08 -5.89
N THR A 608 -31.67 -15.61 -4.84
CA THR A 608 -32.14 -15.70 -3.45
C THR A 608 -33.45 -14.94 -3.25
N HIS A 609 -33.53 -13.71 -3.77
CA HIS A 609 -34.72 -12.87 -3.71
C HIS A 609 -35.93 -13.53 -4.38
N LEU A 610 -35.77 -14.08 -5.59
CA LEU A 610 -36.84 -14.78 -6.29
C LEU A 610 -37.30 -16.05 -5.55
N GLY A 611 -36.37 -16.83 -4.99
CA GLY A 611 -36.68 -18.00 -4.18
C GLY A 611 -37.48 -17.64 -2.92
N ILE A 612 -37.07 -16.58 -2.22
CA ILE A 612 -37.78 -16.04 -1.05
C ILE A 612 -39.17 -15.56 -1.45
N MET A 613 -39.30 -14.79 -2.54
CA MET A 613 -40.60 -14.31 -3.00
C MET A 613 -41.52 -15.44 -3.42
N LEU A 614 -41.01 -16.51 -4.05
CA LEU A 614 -41.82 -17.69 -4.34
C LEU A 614 -42.35 -18.32 -3.06
N ASP A 615 -41.47 -18.56 -2.07
CA ASP A 615 -41.90 -19.20 -0.82
C ASP A 615 -42.84 -18.30 0.00
N ALA A 616 -42.60 -16.99 0.04
CA ALA A 616 -43.37 -16.04 0.81
C ALA A 616 -44.71 -15.66 0.16
N LEU A 617 -44.75 -15.48 -1.16
CA LEU A 617 -45.91 -14.92 -1.87
C LEU A 617 -46.65 -15.92 -2.76
N GLY A 618 -46.11 -17.10 -3.04
CA GLY A 618 -46.80 -18.20 -3.73
C GLY A 618 -47.50 -17.80 -5.03
N GLY A 619 -46.93 -16.88 -5.83
CA GLY A 619 -47.53 -16.39 -7.07
C GLY A 619 -48.46 -15.17 -6.93
N GLY A 620 -48.41 -14.41 -5.83
CA GLY A 620 -48.99 -13.06 -5.77
C GLY A 620 -48.33 -12.09 -6.77
N PRO A 621 -48.89 -10.88 -6.98
CA PRO A 621 -48.37 -9.94 -7.97
C PRO A 621 -46.85 -9.74 -7.83
N PRO A 622 -46.08 -10.00 -8.90
CA PRO A 622 -46.53 -10.40 -10.24
C PRO A 622 -46.81 -11.91 -10.34
N ALA A 623 -48.03 -12.29 -10.73
CA ALA A 623 -48.46 -13.69 -10.88
C ALA A 623 -47.60 -14.52 -11.85
N ASP A 624 -46.82 -13.85 -12.70
CA ASP A 624 -45.87 -14.44 -13.63
C ASP A 624 -44.64 -15.07 -12.97
N ILE A 625 -44.37 -14.83 -11.67
CA ILE A 625 -43.22 -15.42 -10.97
C ILE A 625 -43.26 -16.95 -10.97
N LEU A 626 -44.47 -17.55 -10.94
CA LEU A 626 -44.65 -19.01 -11.01
C LEU A 626 -44.16 -19.62 -12.33
N ARG A 627 -44.03 -18.83 -13.40
CA ARG A 627 -43.54 -19.31 -14.71
C ARG A 627 -42.08 -19.74 -14.68
N LEU A 628 -41.34 -19.38 -13.62
CA LEU A 628 -39.92 -19.71 -13.47
C LEU A 628 -39.69 -21.14 -12.96
N TRP A 629 -40.67 -21.79 -12.35
CA TRP A 629 -40.53 -23.14 -11.79
C TRP A 629 -41.57 -24.11 -12.34
N HIS A 630 -41.20 -25.39 -12.41
CA HIS A 630 -42.16 -26.46 -12.67
C HIS A 630 -43.00 -26.70 -11.40
N PRO A 631 -44.32 -26.98 -11.52
CA PRO A 631 -45.17 -27.27 -10.36
C PRO A 631 -44.62 -28.37 -9.44
N ASP A 632 -44.08 -29.45 -10.01
CA ASP A 632 -43.47 -30.54 -9.22
C ASP A 632 -42.23 -30.09 -8.43
N THR A 633 -41.46 -29.11 -8.95
CA THR A 633 -40.35 -28.53 -8.20
C THR A 633 -40.86 -27.86 -6.94
N ILE A 634 -41.93 -27.05 -7.06
CA ILE A 634 -42.54 -26.37 -5.92
C ILE A 634 -43.08 -27.41 -4.92
N LEU A 635 -43.77 -28.45 -5.40
CA LEU A 635 -44.29 -29.53 -4.57
C LEU A 635 -43.19 -30.31 -3.84
N ASN A 636 -42.04 -30.55 -4.49
CA ASN A 636 -40.92 -31.25 -3.87
C ASN A 636 -40.36 -30.46 -2.67
N GLY A 637 -40.18 -29.15 -2.82
CA GLY A 637 -39.72 -28.28 -1.73
C GLY A 637 -40.72 -28.20 -0.58
N ALA A 638 -42.01 -28.08 -0.90
CA ALA A 638 -43.08 -28.05 0.10
C ALA A 638 -43.23 -29.39 0.85
N LYS A 639 -43.02 -30.53 0.20
CA LYS A 639 -43.08 -31.86 0.83
C LYS A 639 -41.91 -32.12 1.78
N GLU A 640 -40.70 -31.73 1.38
CA GLU A 640 -39.50 -31.94 2.21
C GLU A 640 -39.52 -31.06 3.47
N TRP A 641 -40.01 -29.83 3.34
CA TRP A 641 -40.16 -28.90 4.47
C TRP A 641 -41.60 -28.43 4.59
N PRO A 642 -42.49 -29.26 5.19
CA PRO A 642 -43.91 -28.99 5.29
C PRO A 642 -44.22 -27.67 6.01
N ARG A 643 -45.24 -27.00 5.50
CA ARG A 643 -45.94 -25.91 6.20
C ARG A 643 -47.02 -26.57 7.06
N THR A 644 -47.02 -26.32 8.35
CA THR A 644 -48.07 -26.82 9.27
C THR A 644 -48.65 -25.64 10.01
N LYS A 645 -49.92 -25.71 10.47
CA LYS A 645 -50.53 -24.67 11.32
C LYS A 645 -49.75 -24.38 12.61
N GLU A 646 -48.91 -25.31 13.05
CA GLU A 646 -48.02 -25.20 14.21
C GLU A 646 -46.66 -24.56 13.84
N ASN A 647 -46.30 -24.55 12.55
CA ASN A 647 -45.09 -23.99 11.94
C ASN A 647 -45.39 -22.81 10.99
N GLU A 648 -46.60 -22.26 11.05
CA GLU A 648 -47.07 -21.11 10.26
C GLU A 648 -47.08 -19.87 11.17
N SER A 649 -46.60 -18.70 10.77
CA SER A 649 -46.19 -18.31 9.43
C SER A 649 -45.11 -17.22 9.47
N LEU A 650 -44.48 -16.98 8.32
CA LEU A 650 -43.68 -15.77 8.08
C LEU A 650 -44.51 -14.48 8.36
N VAL A 651 -45.85 -14.55 8.32
CA VAL A 651 -46.75 -13.42 8.54
C VAL A 651 -46.70 -12.93 9.98
N GLU A 652 -46.70 -13.79 11.01
CA GLU A 652 -46.72 -13.31 12.41
C GLU A 652 -45.46 -12.53 12.80
N PRO A 653 -44.22 -13.00 12.51
CA PRO A 653 -43.02 -12.22 12.74
C PRO A 653 -42.97 -10.91 11.94
N LEU A 654 -43.48 -10.90 10.70
CA LEU A 654 -43.56 -9.70 9.86
C LEU A 654 -44.62 -8.70 10.35
N MET A 655 -45.77 -9.18 10.81
CA MET A 655 -46.80 -8.34 11.46
C MET A 655 -46.22 -7.70 12.71
N ARG A 656 -45.50 -8.48 13.53
CA ARG A 656 -44.81 -7.96 14.70
C ARG A 656 -43.77 -6.91 14.33
N GLU A 657 -42.99 -7.13 13.27
CA GLU A 657 -42.03 -6.14 12.76
C GLU A 657 -42.72 -4.82 12.40
N LEU A 658 -43.89 -4.87 11.74
CA LEU A 658 -44.68 -3.68 11.42
C LEU A 658 -45.23 -2.97 12.67
N GLU A 659 -45.64 -3.74 13.69
CA GLU A 659 -46.16 -3.21 14.95
C GLU A 659 -45.08 -2.50 15.76
N ILE A 660 -43.89 -3.09 15.88
CA ILE A 660 -42.81 -2.56 16.71
C ILE A 660 -41.93 -1.53 15.98
N LYS A 661 -41.86 -1.60 14.64
CA LYS A 661 -41.07 -0.68 13.80
C LYS A 661 -41.93 -0.12 12.67
N PRO A 662 -42.79 0.87 12.95
CA PRO A 662 -43.69 1.45 11.94
C PRO A 662 -42.97 2.20 10.81
N GLY A 663 -41.68 2.51 10.97
CA GLY A 663 -40.83 3.11 9.93
C GLY A 663 -39.96 2.10 9.15
N CYS A 664 -40.13 0.79 9.37
CA CYS A 664 -39.29 -0.21 8.72
C CYS A 664 -39.53 -0.27 7.20
N GLN A 665 -38.53 -0.78 6.47
CA GLN A 665 -38.55 -0.93 5.02
C GLN A 665 -39.72 -1.79 4.53
N THR A 666 -40.20 -2.73 5.36
CA THR A 666 -41.39 -3.55 5.07
C THR A 666 -42.65 -2.70 4.79
N THR A 667 -42.69 -1.44 5.25
CA THR A 667 -43.79 -0.49 4.98
C THR A 667 -43.73 0.21 3.63
N THR A 668 -42.57 0.18 2.95
CA THR A 668 -42.33 0.98 1.72
C THR A 668 -43.11 0.50 0.50
N GLY A 669 -43.61 -0.72 0.51
CA GLY A 669 -44.71 -1.11 -0.37
C GLY A 669 -46.00 -0.52 0.18
N ALA A 670 -46.69 0.35 -0.56
CA ALA A 670 -47.98 0.98 -0.19
C ALA A 670 -49.15 -0.02 0.04
N ARG A 671 -48.87 -1.27 0.41
CA ARG A 671 -49.75 -2.44 0.54
C ARG A 671 -49.24 -3.46 1.59
N ALA A 672 -48.39 -3.09 2.55
CA ALA A 672 -47.81 -4.06 3.50
C ALA A 672 -48.87 -4.93 4.23
N PHE A 673 -49.92 -4.33 4.78
CA PHE A 673 -51.03 -5.07 5.40
C PHE A 673 -51.82 -5.94 4.40
N PRO A 674 -52.30 -5.43 3.25
CA PRO A 674 -52.90 -6.26 2.21
C PRO A 674 -52.02 -7.40 1.68
N LEU A 675 -50.69 -7.21 1.63
CA LEU A 675 -49.73 -8.23 1.21
C LEU A 675 -49.62 -9.35 2.26
N LEU A 676 -49.57 -8.99 3.55
CA LEU A 676 -49.57 -9.96 4.64
C LEU A 676 -50.90 -10.72 4.75
N GLU A 677 -52.03 -10.06 4.49
CA GLU A 677 -53.32 -10.73 4.34
C GLU A 677 -53.36 -11.67 3.12
N LEU A 678 -52.75 -11.27 2.00
CA LEU A 678 -52.59 -12.13 0.83
C LEU A 678 -51.73 -13.35 1.16
N MET A 679 -50.62 -13.20 1.89
CA MET A 679 -49.79 -14.31 2.35
C MET A 679 -50.57 -15.27 3.24
N ARG A 680 -51.37 -14.75 4.18
CA ARG A 680 -52.21 -15.55 5.09
C ARG A 680 -53.32 -16.32 4.36
N SER A 681 -53.84 -15.77 3.26
CA SER A 681 -54.95 -16.34 2.49
C SER A 681 -54.52 -17.06 1.21
N ASN A 682 -53.21 -17.21 0.96
CA ASN A 682 -52.74 -17.75 -0.31
C ASN A 682 -52.98 -19.28 -0.38
N PRO A 683 -53.76 -19.77 -1.36
CA PRO A 683 -54.11 -21.19 -1.49
C PRO A 683 -52.90 -22.09 -1.81
N TYR A 684 -51.77 -21.55 -2.27
CA TYR A 684 -50.52 -22.29 -2.41
C TYR A 684 -49.95 -22.79 -1.07
N PHE A 685 -50.40 -22.22 0.04
CA PHE A 685 -50.01 -22.59 1.40
C PHE A 685 -50.94 -23.66 2.01
N GLU A 686 -52.12 -23.90 1.42
CA GLU A 686 -53.11 -24.87 1.91
C GLU A 686 -53.05 -26.25 1.21
N MET A 687 -51.98 -26.56 0.47
CA MET A 687 -51.86 -27.86 -0.20
C MET A 687 -51.79 -29.03 0.81
N LYS A 688 -52.97 -29.60 1.09
CA LYS A 688 -53.21 -30.89 1.75
C LYS A 688 -52.69 -32.06 0.92
#